data_AF-A0A9E7KJ92-F1
#
_entry.id   AF-A0A9E7KJ92-F1
#
_cell.length_a   1.000
_cell.length_b   1.000
_cell.length_c   1.000
_cell.angle_alpha   90.00
_cell.angle_beta   90.00
_cell.angle_gamma   90.00
#
_symmetry.space_group_name_H-M   'P 1'
#
loop_
_entity.id
_entity.type
_entity.pdbx_description
1 polymer ?
#
loop_
_entity_poly.entity_id
_entity_poly.type
_entity_poly.pdbx_seq_one_letter_code
_entity_poly.pdbx_strand_id
1 'polypeptide(L)'
;MDQSSAPKPIRCRAAVCRAGGEPLRIEEVVVAPPKAYEVRIKIICTSLCHSDVTIWSIKNPAGFPKIFGHEAVGAVESVGEHVEEVSVGDTVLSCFLAHCGDCVDCRSVRSNVCTGVPLGLADGVMPRDGTSRFTDASGAPVQHFLNVSSFSEYTVVDVTRVVKVAAAMPPEKACLLSCGVSTGVGAAWKVAAVEPKSTVAVFGLGSVGLAVAEGARLQGAGRIIGVDLNPDKFEIGKTFGVTDFVNPKDIGDRSISEVIKEMTGGGADYCFECIGLASLMSDAFQSCRPGWGKTVILGVEMQFSPVSINSVEILQGKTIMGSLFGGIKAKTDIPILMNRYLNKELHLDEFITHEVGFHDINKAFELMMAGKSLRCIIWMDRPESNQANPTRISLDLSTSLVRHVFKRERDGPEQCPEAHQMQRAGGEPLRIEEVVVAPPKAYEVRIKIICTSLCHSDVTIWSIKDPAGFPKIFGHEAVGVVESVGEHVEEVSVGDTVLPFCLAHCGDCADCRSVRSNVCTGVPLGLLDGVMPRDGTSRFTDASGAPVQHFLNVSSFSEYTVVDVTHVVKVAAAMPPEKACLFSCGVSTGVGAAWKAAAVEPKSTVAVFGLGSVGLAVAEGARLQGAGRIIGVDLNPDKFEIGKKFGITEFVNPKDIGERSVSEVIKEMTGGGADYCFECIGLASLMQDAFLSCRPGWGKTIILGLEMHLSPISINTVEILQGKSIIGSLLGGIKPKTDIPILMNRYLNKELHLDEFITHEVGFHDINKAFELLMAGKSLRCIIWMDR
;
A
#
# COMPACT_ATOMS: atom_id res chain seq x y z
N MET A 1 16.78 -47.16 28.10
CA MET A 1 17.36 -45.95 27.47
C MET A 1 18.40 -45.44 28.45
N ASP A 2 19.60 -45.13 27.97
CA ASP A 2 20.71 -44.71 28.83
C ASP A 2 20.57 -43.24 29.23
N GLN A 3 21.08 -42.85 30.40
CA GLN A 3 21.05 -41.46 30.88
C GLN A 3 22.23 -40.68 30.27
N SER A 4 22.22 -40.51 28.95
CA SER A 4 23.27 -39.77 28.22
C SER A 4 23.40 -38.35 28.77
N SER A 5 24.63 -37.96 29.11
CA SER A 5 24.92 -36.74 29.88
C SER A 5 24.30 -35.48 29.27
N ALA A 6 23.74 -34.61 30.14
CA ALA A 6 23.23 -33.30 29.75
C ALA A 6 24.23 -32.51 28.88
N PRO A 7 23.75 -31.76 27.85
CA PRO A 7 24.63 -31.05 26.92
C PRO A 7 25.61 -30.12 27.64
N LYS A 8 26.89 -30.18 27.25
CA LYS A 8 27.96 -29.38 27.84
C LYS A 8 28.23 -28.13 26.99
N PRO A 9 28.82 -27.06 27.56
CA PRO A 9 29.33 -25.95 26.77
C PRO A 9 30.38 -26.43 25.75
N ILE A 10 30.34 -25.90 24.54
CA ILE A 10 31.29 -26.19 23.45
C ILE A 10 32.28 -25.03 23.35
N ARG A 11 33.57 -25.31 23.12
CA ARG A 11 34.55 -24.32 22.62
C ARG A 11 34.64 -24.46 21.11
N CYS A 12 34.47 -23.36 20.38
CA CYS A 12 34.55 -23.36 18.92
C CYS A 12 34.98 -21.98 18.38
N ARG A 13 35.25 -21.91 17.08
CA ARG A 13 35.63 -20.67 16.38
C ARG A 13 34.38 -19.82 16.08
N ALA A 14 34.51 -18.51 16.23
CA ALA A 14 33.51 -17.52 15.83
C ALA A 14 34.18 -16.28 15.22
N ALA A 15 33.50 -15.62 14.29
CA ALA A 15 33.92 -14.35 13.70
C ALA A 15 33.34 -13.19 14.52
N VAL A 16 34.04 -12.82 15.59
CA VAL A 16 33.59 -11.82 16.55
C VAL A 16 33.88 -10.42 16.03
N CYS A 17 32.85 -9.58 15.97
CA CYS A 17 33.00 -8.14 15.81
C CYS A 17 33.19 -7.51 17.20
N ARG A 18 34.34 -6.88 17.45
CA ARG A 18 34.66 -6.23 18.73
C ARG A 18 34.19 -4.76 18.80
N ALA A 19 34.09 -4.07 17.66
CA ALA A 19 33.53 -2.72 17.54
C ALA A 19 33.03 -2.45 16.11
N GLY A 20 32.07 -1.53 15.96
CA GLY A 20 31.43 -1.23 14.66
C GLY A 20 32.42 -0.72 13.61
N GLY A 21 32.41 -1.35 12.44
CA GLY A 21 33.33 -1.10 11.34
C GLY A 21 34.71 -1.76 11.48
N GLU A 22 35.02 -2.47 12.58
CA GLU A 22 36.26 -3.24 12.67
C GLU A 22 36.14 -4.60 11.95
N PRO A 23 37.20 -5.08 11.27
CA PRO A 23 37.25 -6.43 10.72
C PRO A 23 36.87 -7.51 11.74
N LEU A 24 36.16 -8.54 11.28
CA LEU A 24 35.76 -9.66 12.12
C LEU A 24 36.99 -10.46 12.52
N ARG A 25 37.12 -10.78 13.81
CA ARG A 25 38.24 -11.52 14.37
C ARG A 25 37.82 -12.98 14.55
N ILE A 26 38.57 -13.92 13.98
CA ILE A 26 38.36 -15.34 14.24
C ILE A 26 38.92 -15.64 15.63
N GLU A 27 38.03 -15.83 16.60
CA GLU A 27 38.33 -16.02 18.02
C GLU A 27 37.71 -17.34 18.52
N GLU A 28 38.24 -17.90 19.61
CA GLU A 28 37.58 -19.00 20.31
C GLU A 28 36.52 -18.45 21.28
N VAL A 29 35.29 -18.94 21.15
CA VAL A 29 34.17 -18.63 22.05
C VAL A 29 33.65 -19.91 22.71
N VAL A 30 32.99 -19.73 23.86
CA VAL A 30 32.23 -20.78 24.53
C VAL A 30 30.75 -20.63 24.18
N VAL A 31 30.18 -21.65 23.56
CA VAL A 31 28.75 -21.78 23.25
C VAL A 31 28.08 -22.61 24.33
N ALA A 32 27.18 -21.98 25.09
CA ALA A 32 26.37 -22.63 26.12
C ALA A 32 25.52 -23.79 25.55
N PRO A 33 25.09 -24.74 26.39
CA PRO A 33 24.04 -25.68 26.00
C PRO A 33 22.70 -24.96 25.75
N PRO A 34 21.82 -25.52 24.91
CA PRO A 34 20.47 -25.00 24.71
C PRO A 34 19.63 -25.17 25.98
N LYS A 35 18.83 -24.16 26.33
CA LYS A 35 17.78 -24.23 27.35
C LYS A 35 16.45 -24.66 26.74
N ALA A 36 15.40 -24.74 27.55
CA ALA A 36 14.04 -25.02 27.09
C ALA A 36 13.65 -24.18 25.86
N TYR A 37 13.05 -24.82 24.86
CA TYR A 37 12.68 -24.30 23.54
C TYR A 37 13.86 -23.85 22.64
N GLU A 38 15.11 -24.22 22.95
CA GLU A 38 16.28 -23.87 22.15
C GLU A 38 16.92 -25.08 21.46
N VAL A 39 17.55 -24.81 20.32
CA VAL A 39 18.23 -25.79 19.46
C VAL A 39 19.66 -25.32 19.24
N ARG A 40 20.65 -26.16 19.56
CA ARG A 40 22.06 -25.90 19.22
C ARG A 40 22.42 -26.59 17.92
N ILE A 41 22.88 -25.79 16.96
CA ILE A 41 23.12 -26.20 15.58
C ILE A 41 24.62 -26.11 15.30
N LYS A 42 25.23 -27.19 14.80
CA LYS A 42 26.55 -27.12 14.15
C LYS A 42 26.35 -26.56 12.75
N ILE A 43 26.88 -25.38 12.46
CA ILE A 43 26.77 -24.76 11.14
C ILE A 43 27.62 -25.53 10.12
N ILE A 44 27.03 -25.77 8.93
CA ILE A 44 27.71 -26.34 7.76
C ILE A 44 28.18 -25.19 6.87
N CYS A 45 27.25 -24.31 6.52
CA CYS A 45 27.50 -23.09 5.76
C CYS A 45 26.57 -21.96 6.18
N THR A 46 27.02 -20.73 5.96
CA THR A 46 26.27 -19.50 6.18
C THR A 46 26.53 -18.54 5.03
N SER A 47 25.61 -17.64 4.70
CA SER A 47 25.81 -16.64 3.65
C SER A 47 25.77 -15.22 4.18
N LEU A 48 26.53 -14.34 3.53
CA LEU A 48 26.57 -12.93 3.85
C LEU A 48 25.45 -12.17 3.12
N CYS A 49 24.74 -11.31 3.84
CA CYS A 49 23.73 -10.40 3.31
C CYS A 49 24.11 -8.93 3.63
N HIS A 50 23.54 -7.99 2.86
CA HIS A 50 23.75 -6.56 3.10
C HIS A 50 23.32 -6.12 4.50
N SER A 51 22.32 -6.78 5.13
CA SER A 51 21.91 -6.47 6.50
C SER A 51 23.03 -6.70 7.52
N ASP A 52 23.89 -7.71 7.34
CA ASP A 52 25.06 -7.93 8.19
C ASP A 52 26.08 -6.81 7.99
N VAL A 53 26.45 -6.51 6.73
CA VAL A 53 27.43 -5.46 6.36
C VAL A 53 26.97 -4.08 6.83
N THR A 54 25.70 -3.74 6.60
CA THR A 54 25.11 -2.46 6.97
C THR A 54 25.16 -2.26 8.49
N ILE A 55 24.66 -3.22 9.28
CA ILE A 55 24.64 -3.08 10.75
C ILE A 55 26.05 -3.16 11.34
N TRP A 56 26.94 -3.97 10.76
CA TRP A 56 28.38 -3.98 11.06
C TRP A 56 29.03 -2.60 10.86
N SER A 57 28.67 -1.86 9.80
CA SER A 57 29.30 -0.58 9.45
C SER A 57 28.89 0.61 10.34
N ILE A 58 27.83 0.47 11.16
CA ILE A 58 27.36 1.54 12.04
C ILE A 58 28.43 1.84 13.09
N LYS A 59 28.78 3.13 13.24
CA LYS A 59 29.72 3.59 14.26
C LYS A 59 29.00 3.86 15.58
N ASN A 60 29.57 3.36 16.68
CA ASN A 60 29.06 3.50 18.06
C ASN A 60 27.62 3.02 18.34
N PRO A 61 27.06 1.97 17.69
CA PRO A 61 25.79 1.39 18.15
C PRO A 61 26.00 0.64 19.46
N ALA A 62 24.92 0.47 20.23
CA ALA A 62 24.94 -0.41 21.39
C ALA A 62 25.10 -1.89 20.98
N GLY A 63 25.67 -2.70 21.86
CA GLY A 63 25.62 -4.16 21.73
C GLY A 63 26.83 -4.86 21.08
N PHE A 64 28.04 -4.29 21.21
CA PHE A 64 29.29 -5.02 20.96
C PHE A 64 29.90 -5.56 22.27
N PRO A 65 30.69 -6.66 22.24
CA PRO A 65 31.05 -7.47 21.07
C PRO A 65 29.88 -8.34 20.57
N LYS A 66 29.87 -8.72 19.28
CA LYS A 66 28.75 -9.42 18.62
C LYS A 66 29.22 -10.44 17.58
N ILE A 67 28.48 -11.53 17.41
CA ILE A 67 28.64 -12.48 16.28
C ILE A 67 27.52 -12.22 15.28
N PHE A 68 27.86 -11.90 14.04
CA PHE A 68 26.92 -11.64 12.94
C PHE A 68 26.45 -12.94 12.23
N GLY A 69 25.72 -12.80 11.13
CA GLY A 69 25.22 -13.92 10.33
C GLY A 69 23.79 -14.30 10.69
N HIS A 70 22.93 -14.37 9.68
CA HIS A 70 21.52 -14.74 9.82
C HIS A 70 20.95 -15.58 8.67
N GLU A 71 21.74 -15.85 7.62
CA GLU A 71 21.43 -16.83 6.58
C GLU A 71 22.30 -18.07 6.81
N ALA A 72 21.74 -19.23 7.20
CA ALA A 72 22.54 -20.41 7.50
C ALA A 72 21.80 -21.76 7.45
N VAL A 73 22.60 -22.81 7.25
CA VAL A 73 22.20 -24.22 7.32
C VAL A 73 23.23 -25.01 8.14
N GLY A 74 22.74 -25.94 8.94
CA GLY A 74 23.56 -26.77 9.82
C GLY A 74 22.87 -28.09 10.21
N ALA A 75 23.51 -28.85 11.09
CA ALA A 75 22.94 -30.04 11.71
C ALA A 75 22.65 -29.78 13.19
N VAL A 76 21.51 -30.26 13.71
CA VAL A 76 21.20 -30.18 15.14
C VAL A 76 22.19 -31.03 15.93
N GLU A 77 22.94 -30.42 16.86
CA GLU A 77 23.87 -31.11 17.76
C GLU A 77 23.19 -31.45 19.09
N SER A 78 22.37 -30.55 19.63
CA SER A 78 21.56 -30.81 20.82
C SER A 78 20.30 -29.94 20.85
N VAL A 79 19.31 -30.39 21.62
CA VAL A 79 18.05 -29.70 21.85
C VAL A 79 17.82 -29.53 23.35
N GLY A 80 17.15 -28.47 23.75
CA GLY A 80 16.66 -28.30 25.11
C GLY A 80 15.29 -28.94 25.33
N GLU A 81 14.75 -28.76 26.53
CA GLU A 81 13.41 -29.20 26.91
C GLU A 81 12.32 -28.59 26.01
N HIS A 82 11.20 -29.29 25.80
CA HIS A 82 10.07 -28.84 24.95
C HIS A 82 10.40 -28.61 23.45
N VAL A 83 11.52 -29.13 22.94
CA VAL A 83 11.77 -29.21 21.50
C VAL A 83 11.33 -30.58 20.97
N GLU A 84 10.30 -30.59 20.14
CA GLU A 84 9.68 -31.83 19.62
C GLU A 84 9.74 -31.96 18.08
N GLU A 85 9.92 -30.84 17.36
CA GLU A 85 9.83 -30.79 15.89
C GLU A 85 11.14 -31.10 15.14
N VAL A 86 12.28 -31.12 15.84
CA VAL A 86 13.60 -31.47 15.29
C VAL A 86 14.38 -32.34 16.27
N SER A 87 15.22 -33.24 15.74
CA SER A 87 16.04 -34.18 16.51
C SER A 87 17.53 -34.02 16.19
N VAL A 88 18.39 -34.50 17.09
CA VAL A 88 19.85 -34.51 16.89
C VAL A 88 20.20 -35.26 15.59
N GLY A 89 21.04 -34.62 14.76
CA GLY A 89 21.39 -35.09 13.42
C GLY A 89 20.52 -34.54 12.28
N ASP A 90 19.36 -33.93 12.57
CA ASP A 90 18.55 -33.30 11.52
C ASP A 90 19.30 -32.12 10.87
N THR A 91 19.29 -32.07 9.54
CA THR A 91 19.71 -30.87 8.80
C THR A 91 18.62 -29.79 8.90
N VAL A 92 19.01 -28.59 9.28
CA VAL A 92 18.11 -27.48 9.60
C VAL A 92 18.63 -26.16 9.04
N LEU A 93 17.69 -25.30 8.68
CA LEU A 93 17.86 -23.92 8.26
C LEU A 93 17.38 -23.00 9.40
N SER A 94 18.09 -21.90 9.64
CA SER A 94 17.68 -20.88 10.61
C SER A 94 17.03 -19.66 9.93
N CYS A 95 16.00 -19.09 10.56
CA CYS A 95 15.36 -17.85 10.14
C CYS A 95 15.41 -16.82 11.26
N PHE A 96 15.68 -15.55 10.94
CA PHE A 96 15.64 -14.47 11.94
C PHE A 96 14.22 -14.24 12.50
N LEU A 97 13.20 -14.38 11.64
CA LEU A 97 11.79 -14.20 11.97
C LEU A 97 11.20 -15.50 12.53
N ALA A 98 10.53 -15.41 13.68
CA ALA A 98 9.92 -16.56 14.34
C ALA A 98 8.61 -17.01 13.67
N HIS A 99 8.36 -18.31 13.69
CA HIS A 99 7.08 -18.94 13.39
C HIS A 99 6.74 -19.93 14.52
N CYS A 100 5.88 -19.54 15.47
CA CYS A 100 5.52 -20.39 16.61
C CYS A 100 4.30 -21.29 16.38
N GLY A 101 3.48 -21.01 15.36
CA GLY A 101 2.21 -21.72 15.13
C GLY A 101 1.05 -21.22 16.01
N ASP A 102 1.29 -20.93 17.29
CA ASP A 102 0.22 -20.72 18.28
C ASP A 102 -0.36 -19.29 18.39
N CYS A 103 0.43 -18.25 18.12
CA CYS A 103 -0.06 -16.87 18.30
C CYS A 103 -1.12 -16.50 17.24
N VAL A 104 -1.90 -15.43 17.49
CA VAL A 104 -3.01 -15.04 16.58
C VAL A 104 -2.52 -14.80 15.14
N ASP A 105 -1.32 -14.25 14.98
CA ASP A 105 -0.69 -13.95 13.69
C ASP A 105 -0.10 -15.21 13.04
N CYS A 106 0.46 -16.14 13.82
CA CYS A 106 0.91 -17.44 13.32
C CYS A 106 -0.27 -18.31 12.85
N ARG A 107 -1.45 -18.21 13.46
CA ARG A 107 -2.67 -18.90 13.01
C ARG A 107 -3.41 -18.17 11.87
N SER A 108 -3.34 -16.85 11.82
CA SER A 108 -3.92 -16.04 10.74
C SER A 108 -3.16 -16.25 9.43
N VAL A 109 -3.85 -16.35 8.29
CA VAL A 109 -3.19 -16.36 6.97
C VAL A 109 -2.65 -14.98 6.56
N ARG A 110 -3.02 -13.91 7.27
CA ARG A 110 -2.80 -12.51 6.86
C ARG A 110 -1.38 -11.98 7.15
N SER A 111 -0.55 -12.64 7.96
CA SER A 111 0.78 -12.14 8.35
C SER A 111 1.77 -13.23 8.76
N ASN A 112 3.07 -12.98 8.56
CA ASN A 112 4.20 -13.76 9.09
C ASN A 112 4.86 -13.18 10.37
N VAL A 113 4.40 -12.03 10.87
CA VAL A 113 5.01 -11.34 12.02
C VAL A 113 4.50 -11.94 13.33
N CYS A 114 5.28 -12.86 13.91
CA CYS A 114 4.93 -13.55 15.16
C CYS A 114 4.96 -12.63 16.39
N THR A 115 3.81 -12.37 17.02
CA THR A 115 3.76 -11.68 18.34
C THR A 115 4.19 -12.57 19.51
N GLY A 116 4.14 -13.89 19.37
CA GLY A 116 4.45 -14.83 20.47
C GLY A 116 5.94 -14.93 20.81
N VAL A 117 6.83 -14.68 19.84
CA VAL A 117 8.29 -14.61 20.05
C VAL A 117 8.86 -13.52 19.10
N PRO A 118 8.66 -12.23 19.42
CA PRO A 118 8.90 -11.13 18.48
C PRO A 118 10.37 -10.98 18.05
N LEU A 119 10.59 -10.17 17.02
CA LEU A 119 11.92 -9.86 16.49
C LEU A 119 12.56 -8.69 17.24
N GLY A 120 13.29 -8.99 18.31
CA GLY A 120 14.21 -8.04 18.95
C GLY A 120 15.39 -7.72 18.02
N LEU A 121 15.41 -6.51 17.45
CA LEU A 121 16.49 -6.06 16.55
C LEU A 121 17.74 -5.56 17.31
N ALA A 122 17.58 -5.06 18.54
CA ALA A 122 18.65 -4.43 19.33
C ALA A 122 19.12 -5.28 20.52
N ASP A 123 18.31 -6.24 20.95
CA ASP A 123 18.37 -6.90 22.25
C ASP A 123 19.68 -7.69 22.45
N GLY A 124 20.15 -8.36 21.39
CA GLY A 124 21.42 -9.07 21.38
C GLY A 124 21.50 -10.32 22.28
N VAL A 125 20.36 -10.87 22.68
CA VAL A 125 20.19 -11.97 23.64
C VAL A 125 19.06 -12.91 23.23
N MET A 126 18.92 -14.06 23.89
CA MET A 126 17.84 -15.02 23.59
C MET A 126 16.46 -14.48 24.02
N PRO A 127 15.40 -14.66 23.22
CA PRO A 127 14.12 -13.96 23.39
C PRO A 127 13.26 -14.46 24.57
N ARG A 128 13.64 -15.55 25.24
CA ARG A 128 12.87 -16.13 26.37
C ARG A 128 13.42 -15.78 27.76
N ASP A 129 14.70 -15.43 27.86
CA ASP A 129 15.36 -15.22 29.17
C ASP A 129 16.29 -14.00 29.23
N GLY A 130 16.46 -13.26 28.14
CA GLY A 130 17.29 -12.05 28.11
C GLY A 130 18.79 -12.30 28.27
N THR A 131 19.28 -13.54 28.09
CA THR A 131 20.70 -13.89 28.22
C THR A 131 21.33 -14.35 26.91
N SER A 132 22.64 -14.14 26.74
CA SER A 132 23.36 -14.69 25.59
C SER A 132 23.61 -16.21 25.74
N ARG A 133 24.02 -16.84 24.63
CA ARG A 133 24.57 -18.21 24.60
C ARG A 133 26.06 -18.25 24.27
N PHE A 134 26.67 -17.08 24.00
CA PHE A 134 28.09 -16.94 23.72
C PHE A 134 28.81 -16.18 24.84
N THR A 135 29.95 -16.69 25.27
CA THR A 135 30.96 -15.94 26.02
C THR A 135 32.32 -16.07 25.35
N ASP A 136 33.17 -15.04 25.46
CA ASP A 136 34.56 -15.14 24.99
C ASP A 136 35.46 -15.86 26.00
N ALA A 137 36.74 -16.01 25.67
CA ALA A 137 37.73 -16.71 26.49
C ALA A 137 37.91 -16.12 27.92
N SER A 138 37.48 -14.88 28.18
CA SER A 138 37.48 -14.27 29.53
C SER A 138 36.22 -14.58 30.35
N GLY A 139 35.19 -15.16 29.72
CA GLY A 139 33.85 -15.33 30.30
C GLY A 139 32.91 -14.14 30.08
N ALA A 140 33.37 -13.07 29.44
CA ALA A 140 32.52 -11.94 29.08
C ALA A 140 31.47 -12.32 28.02
N PRO A 141 30.22 -11.85 28.11
CA PRO A 141 29.17 -12.18 27.14
C PRO A 141 29.45 -11.55 25.78
N VAL A 142 29.24 -12.33 24.72
CA VAL A 142 29.22 -11.86 23.32
C VAL A 142 27.77 -11.85 22.86
N GLN A 143 27.33 -10.78 22.22
CA GLN A 143 25.93 -10.63 21.81
C GLN A 143 25.57 -11.47 20.58
N HIS A 144 24.29 -11.85 20.55
CA HIS A 144 23.60 -12.36 19.38
C HIS A 144 23.33 -11.27 18.34
N PHE A 145 23.03 -11.70 17.12
CA PHE A 145 22.56 -10.92 15.99
C PHE A 145 21.35 -11.61 15.36
N LEU A 146 20.24 -10.88 15.22
CA LEU A 146 18.98 -11.33 14.63
C LEU A 146 18.44 -12.68 15.17
N ASN A 147 18.84 -13.08 16.39
CA ASN A 147 18.53 -14.38 17.02
C ASN A 147 19.07 -15.60 16.24
N VAL A 148 20.16 -15.44 15.47
CA VAL A 148 20.78 -16.51 14.68
C VAL A 148 22.30 -16.61 14.86
N SER A 149 23.05 -15.51 14.75
CA SER A 149 24.52 -15.46 14.93
C SER A 149 25.31 -16.60 14.25
N SER A 150 25.07 -16.83 12.97
CA SER A 150 25.61 -17.97 12.24
C SER A 150 27.08 -17.86 11.81
N PHE A 151 27.77 -16.74 12.06
CA PHE A 151 29.23 -16.64 11.85
C PHE A 151 30.03 -17.29 12.99
N SER A 152 29.64 -18.51 13.35
CA SER A 152 30.30 -19.39 14.31
C SER A 152 30.02 -20.85 13.93
N GLU A 153 30.96 -21.75 14.23
CA GLU A 153 30.81 -23.18 13.97
C GLU A 153 29.62 -23.83 14.69
N TYR A 154 29.21 -23.24 15.82
CA TYR A 154 27.98 -23.61 16.54
C TYR A 154 27.21 -22.36 16.95
N THR A 155 25.89 -22.41 16.86
CA THR A 155 25.00 -21.38 17.39
C THR A 155 23.80 -22.00 18.12
N VAL A 156 23.11 -21.22 18.94
CA VAL A 156 21.90 -21.61 19.66
C VAL A 156 20.77 -20.67 19.24
N VAL A 157 19.66 -21.25 18.75
CA VAL A 157 18.48 -20.50 18.29
C VAL A 157 17.21 -21.00 19.00
N ASP A 158 16.18 -20.18 19.03
CA ASP A 158 14.85 -20.58 19.47
C ASP A 158 14.21 -21.54 18.44
N VAL A 159 13.54 -22.60 18.89
CA VAL A 159 12.86 -23.60 18.03
C VAL A 159 11.85 -22.97 17.05
N THR A 160 11.26 -21.82 17.38
CA THR A 160 10.38 -21.07 16.47
C THR A 160 11.10 -20.51 15.23
N ARG A 161 12.44 -20.52 15.21
CA ARG A 161 13.31 -20.01 14.14
C ARG A 161 13.98 -21.12 13.32
N VAL A 162 13.60 -22.38 13.54
CA VAL A 162 14.18 -23.54 12.86
C VAL A 162 13.24 -24.05 11.76
N VAL A 163 13.80 -24.48 10.63
CA VAL A 163 13.08 -25.19 9.56
C VAL A 163 13.87 -26.42 9.16
N LYS A 164 13.24 -27.60 9.18
CA LYS A 164 13.88 -28.85 8.76
C LYS A 164 14.13 -28.88 7.26
N VAL A 165 15.36 -29.19 6.86
CA VAL A 165 15.81 -29.25 5.46
C VAL A 165 15.67 -30.68 4.95
N ALA A 166 15.12 -30.86 3.75
CA ALA A 166 15.05 -32.18 3.12
C ALA A 166 16.45 -32.63 2.67
N ALA A 167 16.82 -33.90 2.90
CA ALA A 167 18.16 -34.43 2.61
C ALA A 167 18.61 -34.36 1.13
N ALA A 168 17.67 -34.10 0.19
CA ALA A 168 17.97 -33.88 -1.23
C ALA A 168 18.28 -32.40 -1.57
N MET A 169 18.07 -31.47 -0.64
CA MET A 169 18.31 -30.04 -0.82
C MET A 169 19.76 -29.70 -0.45
N PRO A 170 20.58 -29.17 -1.38
CA PRO A 170 21.97 -28.81 -1.06
C PRO A 170 22.01 -27.66 -0.03
N PRO A 171 22.90 -27.73 0.98
CA PRO A 171 22.87 -26.81 2.12
C PRO A 171 23.13 -25.36 1.71
N GLU A 172 24.00 -25.12 0.72
CA GLU A 172 24.32 -23.79 0.21
C GLU A 172 23.15 -23.15 -0.56
N LYS A 173 22.29 -23.97 -1.19
CA LYS A 173 21.07 -23.52 -1.89
C LYS A 173 19.94 -23.26 -0.89
N ALA A 174 19.79 -24.13 0.11
CA ALA A 174 18.89 -23.91 1.23
C ALA A 174 19.21 -22.60 1.98
N CYS A 175 20.50 -22.29 2.19
CA CYS A 175 20.99 -21.07 2.85
C CYS A 175 20.48 -19.75 2.22
N LEU A 176 20.08 -19.76 0.94
CA LEU A 176 19.50 -18.58 0.28
C LEU A 176 18.05 -18.30 0.74
N LEU A 177 17.34 -19.33 1.22
CA LEU A 177 15.92 -19.27 1.59
C LEU A 177 15.67 -18.73 3.01
N SER A 178 16.73 -18.51 3.81
CA SER A 178 16.62 -17.95 5.17
C SER A 178 16.44 -16.43 5.24
N CYS A 179 16.77 -15.70 4.16
CA CYS A 179 16.50 -14.26 4.07
C CYS A 179 16.27 -13.83 2.60
N GLY A 180 17.30 -13.41 1.87
CA GLY A 180 17.15 -12.57 0.67
C GLY A 180 16.23 -13.09 -0.43
N VAL A 181 16.34 -14.38 -0.79
CA VAL A 181 15.54 -14.95 -1.89
C VAL A 181 14.09 -15.16 -1.48
N SER A 182 13.85 -15.69 -0.28
CA SER A 182 12.49 -15.83 0.28
C SER A 182 11.79 -14.48 0.42
N THR A 183 12.49 -13.42 0.81
CA THR A 183 11.95 -12.05 0.83
C THR A 183 11.44 -11.62 -0.55
N GLY A 184 12.24 -11.77 -1.61
CA GLY A 184 11.85 -11.34 -2.95
C GLY A 184 10.74 -12.21 -3.56
N VAL A 185 10.89 -13.53 -3.53
CA VAL A 185 9.91 -14.47 -4.09
C VAL A 185 8.57 -14.37 -3.33
N GLY A 186 8.61 -14.28 -2.00
CA GLY A 186 7.43 -14.09 -1.16
C GLY A 186 6.74 -12.75 -1.39
N ALA A 187 7.50 -11.67 -1.60
CA ALA A 187 6.91 -10.37 -1.90
C ALA A 187 6.07 -10.40 -3.18
N ALA A 188 6.56 -11.03 -4.25
CA ALA A 188 5.80 -11.17 -5.49
C ALA A 188 4.63 -12.17 -5.36
N TRP A 189 4.86 -13.33 -4.73
CA TRP A 189 3.87 -14.41 -4.62
C TRP A 189 2.74 -14.09 -3.62
N LYS A 190 3.07 -13.59 -2.42
CA LYS A 190 2.15 -13.50 -1.28
C LYS A 190 1.74 -12.07 -0.91
N VAL A 191 2.69 -11.12 -0.93
CA VAL A 191 2.44 -9.74 -0.45
C VAL A 191 1.74 -8.91 -1.52
N ALA A 192 2.36 -8.80 -2.70
CA ALA A 192 1.73 -8.19 -3.87
C ALA A 192 0.58 -9.05 -4.40
N ALA A 193 0.75 -10.38 -4.38
CA ALA A 193 -0.01 -11.35 -5.17
C ALA A 193 -0.05 -10.90 -6.64
N VAL A 194 1.11 -10.98 -7.31
CA VAL A 194 1.26 -10.57 -8.72
C VAL A 194 0.32 -11.39 -9.60
N GLU A 195 -0.60 -10.72 -10.29
CA GLU A 195 -1.55 -11.36 -11.20
C GLU A 195 -0.85 -11.70 -12.55
N PRO A 196 -1.14 -12.87 -13.17
CA PRO A 196 -0.56 -13.23 -14.47
C PRO A 196 -0.77 -12.14 -15.54
N LYS A 197 0.20 -12.00 -16.44
CA LYS A 197 0.29 -10.98 -17.51
C LYS A 197 0.46 -9.52 -17.03
N SER A 198 0.49 -9.26 -15.73
CA SER A 198 0.74 -7.91 -15.18
C SER A 198 2.14 -7.39 -15.50
N THR A 199 2.32 -6.07 -15.47
CA THR A 199 3.63 -5.42 -15.56
C THR A 199 4.20 -5.17 -14.17
N VAL A 200 5.45 -5.58 -13.95
CA VAL A 200 6.18 -5.40 -12.70
C VAL A 200 7.37 -4.46 -12.93
N ALA A 201 7.65 -3.55 -11.99
CA ALA A 201 8.88 -2.76 -11.94
C ALA A 201 9.66 -3.06 -10.65
N VAL A 202 10.97 -3.31 -10.76
CA VAL A 202 11.84 -3.72 -9.65
C VAL A 202 12.99 -2.73 -9.51
N PHE A 203 13.04 -2.02 -8.38
CA PHE A 203 14.00 -0.97 -8.10
C PHE A 203 15.14 -1.53 -7.25
N GLY A 204 16.30 -1.72 -7.88
CA GLY A 204 17.49 -2.37 -7.32
C GLY A 204 17.58 -3.85 -7.66
N LEU A 205 18.37 -4.19 -8.68
CA LEU A 205 18.67 -5.58 -9.09
C LEU A 205 19.80 -6.20 -8.23
N GLY A 206 19.71 -6.02 -6.91
CA GLY A 206 20.40 -6.86 -5.93
C GLY A 206 19.65 -8.17 -5.70
N SER A 207 20.17 -9.03 -4.81
CA SER A 207 19.63 -10.38 -4.60
C SER A 207 18.16 -10.42 -4.16
N VAL A 208 17.64 -9.38 -3.50
CA VAL A 208 16.20 -9.26 -3.20
C VAL A 208 15.40 -8.94 -4.46
N GLY A 209 15.83 -7.95 -5.26
CA GLY A 209 15.13 -7.58 -6.51
C GLY A 209 15.20 -8.65 -7.59
N LEU A 210 16.33 -9.35 -7.73
CA LEU A 210 16.43 -10.51 -8.61
C LEU A 210 15.48 -11.64 -8.17
N ALA A 211 15.29 -11.82 -6.85
CA ALA A 211 14.30 -12.76 -6.31
C ALA A 211 12.85 -12.27 -6.45
N VAL A 212 12.59 -10.95 -6.47
CA VAL A 212 11.28 -10.39 -6.86
C VAL A 212 10.99 -10.68 -8.33
N ALA A 213 11.97 -10.48 -9.22
CA ALA A 213 11.81 -10.81 -10.65
C ALA A 213 11.50 -12.30 -10.84
N GLU A 214 12.26 -13.17 -10.17
CA GLU A 214 12.02 -14.62 -10.17
C GLU A 214 10.63 -14.98 -9.61
N GLY A 215 10.20 -14.35 -8.52
CA GLY A 215 8.87 -14.53 -7.95
C GLY A 215 7.74 -14.06 -8.89
N ALA A 216 7.94 -12.94 -9.59
CA ALA A 216 7.00 -12.41 -10.58
C ALA A 216 6.95 -13.29 -11.85
N ARG A 217 8.09 -13.83 -12.30
CA ARG A 217 8.20 -14.85 -13.35
C ARG A 217 7.41 -16.10 -12.96
N LEU A 218 7.53 -16.54 -11.70
CA LEU A 218 6.77 -17.68 -11.14
C LEU A 218 5.27 -17.42 -11.00
N GLN A 219 4.80 -16.17 -10.96
CA GLN A 219 3.38 -15.82 -11.09
C GLN A 219 2.95 -15.58 -12.55
N GLY A 220 3.86 -15.68 -13.52
CA GLY A 220 3.55 -15.44 -14.93
C GLY A 220 3.30 -13.97 -15.28
N ALA A 221 4.00 -13.03 -14.63
CA ALA A 221 4.02 -11.62 -15.02
C ALA A 221 4.36 -11.47 -16.52
N GLY A 222 3.69 -10.54 -17.20
CA GLY A 222 3.82 -10.35 -18.65
C GLY A 222 5.04 -9.52 -19.05
N ARG A 223 5.54 -8.69 -18.14
CA ARG A 223 6.70 -7.82 -18.32
C ARG A 223 7.32 -7.49 -16.97
N ILE A 224 8.65 -7.51 -16.89
CA ILE A 224 9.40 -7.23 -15.67
C ILE A 224 10.51 -6.22 -16.00
N ILE A 225 10.33 -4.98 -15.57
CA ILE A 225 11.23 -3.85 -15.79
C ILE A 225 12.19 -3.74 -14.60
N GLY A 226 13.48 -4.00 -14.83
CA GLY A 226 14.52 -3.79 -13.82
C GLY A 226 15.04 -2.35 -13.84
N VAL A 227 15.25 -1.75 -12.67
CA VAL A 227 15.84 -0.41 -12.53
C VAL A 227 17.10 -0.50 -11.66
N ASP A 228 18.26 -0.16 -12.23
CA ASP A 228 19.54 -0.16 -11.49
C ASP A 228 20.58 0.79 -12.12
N LEU A 229 21.58 1.21 -11.35
CA LEU A 229 22.67 2.08 -11.81
C LEU A 229 23.85 1.31 -12.46
N ASN A 230 23.82 -0.03 -12.41
CA ASN A 230 24.76 -0.91 -13.09
C ASN A 230 24.04 -1.73 -14.20
N PRO A 231 24.32 -1.50 -15.49
CA PRO A 231 23.72 -2.25 -16.60
C PRO A 231 24.10 -3.72 -16.65
N ASP A 232 25.26 -4.12 -16.09
CA ASP A 232 25.70 -5.53 -16.06
C ASP A 232 24.68 -6.43 -15.34
N LYS A 233 23.91 -5.86 -14.40
CA LYS A 233 22.86 -6.58 -13.67
C LYS A 233 21.67 -6.98 -14.55
N PHE A 234 21.44 -6.34 -15.70
CA PHE A 234 20.39 -6.74 -16.63
C PHE A 234 20.67 -8.14 -17.22
N GLU A 235 21.94 -8.45 -17.52
CA GLU A 235 22.31 -9.73 -18.12
C GLU A 235 22.01 -10.92 -17.21
N ILE A 236 22.21 -10.78 -15.89
CA ILE A 236 21.80 -11.79 -14.91
C ILE A 236 20.31 -11.69 -14.56
N GLY A 237 19.73 -10.49 -14.57
CA GLY A 237 18.28 -10.28 -14.40
C GLY A 237 17.44 -11.04 -15.42
N LYS A 238 17.91 -11.16 -16.67
CA LYS A 238 17.24 -11.95 -17.73
C LYS A 238 17.02 -13.42 -17.33
N THR A 239 17.95 -14.04 -16.58
CA THR A 239 17.79 -15.41 -16.08
C THR A 239 16.59 -15.52 -15.13
N PHE A 240 16.39 -14.50 -14.29
CA PHE A 240 15.27 -14.39 -13.36
C PHE A 240 14.01 -13.74 -13.98
N GLY A 241 13.97 -13.58 -15.32
CA GLY A 241 12.80 -13.10 -16.04
C GLY A 241 12.69 -11.59 -16.26
N VAL A 242 13.70 -10.79 -15.93
CA VAL A 242 13.72 -9.35 -16.25
C VAL A 242 13.71 -9.17 -17.78
N THR A 243 12.65 -8.56 -18.30
CA THR A 243 12.42 -8.35 -19.75
C THR A 243 12.99 -7.04 -20.26
N ASP A 244 12.98 -6.01 -19.43
CA ASP A 244 13.36 -4.64 -19.77
C ASP A 244 14.29 -4.05 -18.70
N PHE A 245 15.06 -3.02 -19.06
CA PHE A 245 15.95 -2.34 -18.13
C PHE A 245 15.89 -0.83 -18.27
N VAL A 246 15.93 -0.12 -17.14
CA VAL A 246 16.05 1.34 -17.05
C VAL A 246 17.25 1.67 -16.18
N ASN A 247 18.27 2.31 -16.78
CA ASN A 247 19.37 2.91 -16.06
C ASN A 247 19.03 4.39 -15.76
N PRO A 248 18.95 4.82 -14.48
CA PRO A 248 18.67 6.22 -14.15
C PRO A 248 19.71 7.24 -14.67
N LYS A 249 20.87 6.81 -15.17
CA LYS A 249 21.86 7.69 -15.83
C LYS A 249 21.53 8.00 -17.29
N ASP A 250 20.76 7.14 -17.95
CA ASP A 250 20.59 7.15 -19.41
C ASP A 250 19.27 7.85 -19.84
N ILE A 251 18.52 8.39 -18.88
CA ILE A 251 17.19 9.00 -19.08
C ILE A 251 17.20 10.54 -19.11
N GLY A 252 18.37 11.17 -18.89
CA GLY A 252 18.51 12.63 -18.85
C GLY A 252 17.78 13.27 -17.68
N ASP A 253 17.15 14.44 -17.89
CA ASP A 253 16.41 15.19 -16.87
C ASP A 253 15.04 14.58 -16.51
N ARG A 254 14.66 13.45 -17.11
CA ARG A 254 13.39 12.75 -16.86
C ARG A 254 13.44 11.99 -15.54
N SER A 255 12.33 11.94 -14.80
CA SER A 255 12.18 11.03 -13.66
C SER A 255 12.05 9.58 -14.12
N ILE A 256 12.43 8.64 -13.25
CA ILE A 256 12.22 7.20 -13.48
C ILE A 256 10.70 6.91 -13.64
N SER A 257 9.85 7.65 -12.92
CA SER A 257 8.40 7.45 -12.99
C SER A 257 7.80 7.80 -14.35
N GLU A 258 8.28 8.86 -15.01
CA GLU A 258 7.86 9.23 -16.37
C GLU A 258 8.29 8.17 -17.38
N VAL A 259 9.52 7.63 -17.25
CA VAL A 259 10.04 6.55 -18.10
C VAL A 259 9.16 5.30 -17.98
N ILE A 260 8.84 4.88 -16.75
CA ILE A 260 8.00 3.69 -16.54
C ILE A 260 6.56 3.96 -17.01
N LYS A 261 5.98 5.14 -16.77
CA LYS A 261 4.65 5.52 -17.27
C LYS A 261 4.57 5.49 -18.81
N GLU A 262 5.59 6.02 -19.50
CA GLU A 262 5.71 5.98 -20.96
C GLU A 262 5.83 4.54 -21.47
N MET A 263 6.71 3.72 -20.87
CA MET A 263 6.91 2.32 -21.26
C MET A 263 5.64 1.46 -21.10
N THR A 264 4.74 1.79 -20.17
CA THR A 264 3.64 0.92 -19.72
C THR A 264 2.23 1.44 -20.01
N GLY A 265 2.10 2.64 -20.56
CA GLY A 265 0.80 3.28 -20.80
C GLY A 265 0.08 3.66 -19.50
N GLY A 266 0.80 4.24 -18.52
CA GLY A 266 0.22 4.82 -17.31
C GLY A 266 0.80 4.36 -15.97
N GLY A 267 1.75 3.41 -15.98
CA GLY A 267 2.42 2.90 -14.78
C GLY A 267 2.38 1.36 -14.69
N ALA A 268 3.29 0.79 -13.91
CA ALA A 268 3.33 -0.66 -13.66
C ALA A 268 2.20 -1.08 -12.70
N ASP A 269 1.69 -2.30 -12.83
CA ASP A 269 0.69 -2.88 -11.91
C ASP A 269 1.26 -3.08 -10.51
N TYR A 270 2.55 -3.46 -10.43
CA TYR A 270 3.27 -3.68 -9.20
C TYR A 270 4.66 -3.05 -9.26
N CYS A 271 5.04 -2.33 -8.22
CA CYS A 271 6.39 -1.78 -8.04
C CYS A 271 7.01 -2.37 -6.78
N PHE A 272 8.30 -2.71 -6.81
CA PHE A 272 9.02 -3.26 -5.67
C PHE A 272 10.29 -2.45 -5.40
N GLU A 273 10.42 -1.88 -4.20
CA GLU A 273 11.64 -1.19 -3.78
C GLU A 273 12.53 -2.16 -2.98
N CYS A 274 13.77 -2.34 -3.43
CA CYS A 274 14.68 -3.39 -2.96
C CYS A 274 16.07 -2.86 -2.55
N ILE A 275 16.25 -1.55 -2.32
CA ILE A 275 17.53 -0.93 -1.93
C ILE A 275 17.48 -0.40 -0.49
N GLY A 276 16.40 0.30 -0.11
CA GLY A 276 16.27 0.96 1.20
C GLY A 276 16.54 2.46 1.16
N LEU A 277 16.09 3.16 0.11
CA LEU A 277 16.22 4.62 -0.04
C LEU A 277 14.84 5.28 -0.12
N ALA A 278 14.49 6.16 0.84
CA ALA A 278 13.17 6.77 0.92
C ALA A 278 12.73 7.52 -0.36
N SER A 279 13.66 8.18 -1.06
CA SER A 279 13.38 8.80 -2.37
C SER A 279 12.98 7.78 -3.44
N LEU A 280 13.66 6.63 -3.48
CA LEU A 280 13.37 5.55 -4.43
C LEU A 280 12.06 4.81 -4.08
N MET A 281 11.68 4.78 -2.80
CA MET A 281 10.36 4.31 -2.37
C MET A 281 9.25 5.23 -2.91
N SER A 282 9.48 6.55 -2.91
CA SER A 282 8.59 7.52 -3.57
C SER A 282 8.61 7.37 -5.10
N ASP A 283 9.77 7.23 -5.76
CA ASP A 283 9.86 6.98 -7.21
C ASP A 283 9.09 5.71 -7.62
N ALA A 284 9.24 4.63 -6.87
CA ALA A 284 8.53 3.37 -7.08
C ALA A 284 7.01 3.53 -6.92
N PHE A 285 6.56 4.33 -5.96
CA PHE A 285 5.16 4.69 -5.81
C PHE A 285 4.62 5.55 -6.95
N GLN A 286 5.39 6.55 -7.39
CA GLN A 286 5.01 7.41 -8.51
C GLN A 286 4.93 6.61 -9.81
N SER A 287 5.81 5.63 -10.01
CA SER A 287 5.87 4.72 -11.17
C SER A 287 4.72 3.72 -11.25
N CYS A 288 3.99 3.53 -10.15
CA CYS A 288 2.88 2.59 -10.06
C CYS A 288 1.60 3.16 -10.69
N ARG A 289 0.77 2.31 -11.29
CA ARG A 289 -0.44 2.71 -12.03
C ARG A 289 -1.51 3.29 -11.09
N PRO A 290 -2.19 4.39 -11.45
CA PRO A 290 -3.47 4.75 -10.85
C PRO A 290 -4.52 3.63 -10.92
N GLY A 291 -5.57 3.75 -10.11
CA GLY A 291 -6.70 2.83 -10.04
C GLY A 291 -6.47 1.62 -9.13
N TRP A 292 -5.31 0.96 -9.22
CA TRP A 292 -5.04 -0.30 -8.50
C TRP A 292 -3.58 -0.61 -8.17
N GLY A 293 -2.62 0.21 -8.60
CA GLY A 293 -1.20 -0.13 -8.53
C GLY A 293 -0.71 -0.35 -7.10
N LYS A 294 0.07 -1.41 -6.87
CA LYS A 294 0.66 -1.73 -5.56
C LYS A 294 2.17 -1.52 -5.54
N THR A 295 2.65 -0.71 -4.61
CA THR A 295 4.08 -0.55 -4.33
C THR A 295 4.45 -1.28 -3.05
N VAL A 296 5.37 -2.24 -3.15
CA VAL A 296 5.87 -3.06 -2.03
C VAL A 296 7.28 -2.62 -1.65
N ILE A 297 7.45 -2.18 -0.41
CA ILE A 297 8.74 -1.80 0.17
C ILE A 297 9.38 -3.02 0.85
N LEU A 298 10.58 -3.38 0.40
CA LEU A 298 11.40 -4.47 0.94
C LEU A 298 12.78 -3.98 1.41
N GLY A 299 13.28 -2.88 0.85
CA GLY A 299 14.50 -2.21 1.30
C GLY A 299 14.33 -1.62 2.70
N VAL A 300 15.40 -1.70 3.50
CA VAL A 300 15.43 -1.13 4.86
C VAL A 300 16.15 0.21 4.82
N GLU A 301 15.42 1.29 5.10
CA GLU A 301 16.01 2.62 5.26
C GLU A 301 16.70 2.71 6.64
N MET A 302 17.99 3.03 6.65
CA MET A 302 18.88 2.91 7.83
C MET A 302 19.23 4.24 8.51
N GLN A 303 18.78 5.37 7.95
CA GLN A 303 18.86 6.70 8.54
C GLN A 303 17.54 7.08 9.23
N PHE A 304 16.54 6.20 9.14
CA PHE A 304 15.15 6.38 9.56
C PHE A 304 14.41 7.51 8.81
N SER A 305 14.85 7.79 7.58
CA SER A 305 14.18 8.74 6.68
C SER A 305 12.76 8.25 6.35
N PRO A 306 11.72 9.08 6.51
CA PRO A 306 10.35 8.69 6.16
C PRO A 306 10.15 8.67 4.63
N VAL A 307 9.27 7.80 4.15
CA VAL A 307 8.78 7.88 2.76
C VAL A 307 7.83 9.06 2.66
N SER A 308 8.03 9.90 1.65
CA SER A 308 7.21 11.09 1.39
C SER A 308 6.30 10.83 0.19
N ILE A 309 5.00 10.70 0.42
CA ILE A 309 4.01 10.36 -0.61
C ILE A 309 3.05 11.53 -0.84
N ASN A 310 2.83 11.91 -2.10
CA ASN A 310 1.85 12.93 -2.44
C ASN A 310 0.42 12.43 -2.14
N SER A 311 -0.33 13.20 -1.36
CA SER A 311 -1.68 12.88 -0.88
C SER A 311 -2.73 12.78 -1.99
N VAL A 312 -2.58 13.54 -3.08
CA VAL A 312 -3.46 13.46 -4.25
C VAL A 312 -3.14 12.22 -5.09
N GLU A 313 -1.87 11.87 -5.29
CA GLU A 313 -1.49 10.64 -6.02
C GLU A 313 -1.99 9.36 -5.32
N ILE A 314 -1.97 9.29 -3.99
CA ILE A 314 -2.46 8.08 -3.31
C ILE A 314 -3.97 7.91 -3.44
N LEU A 315 -4.75 9.00 -3.31
CA LEU A 315 -6.20 8.98 -3.49
C LEU A 315 -6.64 8.41 -4.84
N GLN A 316 -5.82 8.49 -5.89
CA GLN A 316 -6.08 7.90 -7.21
C GLN A 316 -6.10 6.35 -7.24
N GLY A 317 -6.37 5.64 -6.13
CA GLY A 317 -6.47 4.18 -6.09
C GLY A 317 -5.13 3.45 -5.90
N LYS A 318 -4.05 4.16 -5.54
CA LYS A 318 -2.74 3.53 -5.33
C LYS A 318 -2.65 2.91 -3.94
N THR A 319 -1.92 1.79 -3.85
CA THR A 319 -1.55 1.13 -2.59
C THR A 319 -0.04 1.22 -2.37
N ILE A 320 0.39 1.55 -1.16
CA ILE A 320 1.77 1.34 -0.68
C ILE A 320 1.75 0.42 0.53
N MET A 321 2.65 -0.56 0.57
CA MET A 321 2.76 -1.56 1.64
C MET A 321 4.21 -2.00 1.83
N GLY A 322 4.55 -2.59 2.97
CA GLY A 322 5.90 -3.11 3.23
C GLY A 322 5.84 -4.54 3.76
N SER A 323 6.97 -5.26 3.72
CA SER A 323 7.01 -6.62 4.29
C SER A 323 8.39 -7.11 4.71
N LEU A 324 8.54 -7.41 6.00
CA LEU A 324 9.60 -8.27 6.52
C LEU A 324 9.46 -9.69 5.95
N PHE A 325 10.56 -10.20 5.39
CA PHE A 325 10.68 -11.56 4.86
C PHE A 325 9.62 -11.91 3.80
N GLY A 326 9.09 -10.92 3.07
CA GLY A 326 8.17 -11.16 1.94
C GLY A 326 6.89 -11.92 2.30
N GLY A 327 6.37 -11.77 3.52
CA GLY A 327 5.20 -12.51 3.98
C GLY A 327 5.41 -14.02 4.15
N ILE A 328 6.66 -14.50 4.06
CA ILE A 328 7.02 -15.91 4.22
C ILE A 328 6.91 -16.31 5.70
N LYS A 329 6.11 -17.35 5.97
CA LYS A 329 6.07 -18.12 7.20
C LYS A 329 7.05 -19.29 7.09
N ALA A 330 8.22 -19.13 7.70
CA ALA A 330 9.37 -20.03 7.56
C ALA A 330 9.00 -21.53 7.47
N LYS A 331 8.41 -22.09 8.53
CA LYS A 331 8.08 -23.53 8.64
C LYS A 331 7.08 -24.08 7.61
N THR A 332 6.27 -23.24 6.96
CA THR A 332 5.26 -23.70 5.98
C THR A 332 5.62 -23.33 4.54
N ASP A 333 6.18 -22.15 4.32
CA ASP A 333 6.45 -21.64 2.97
C ASP A 333 7.84 -22.03 2.44
N ILE A 334 8.87 -22.12 3.30
CA ILE A 334 10.22 -22.50 2.85
C ILE A 334 10.27 -23.94 2.30
N PRO A 335 9.57 -24.94 2.88
CA PRO A 335 9.45 -26.26 2.26
C PRO A 335 8.82 -26.22 0.85
N ILE A 336 7.90 -25.29 0.58
CA ILE A 336 7.32 -25.10 -0.76
C ILE A 336 8.38 -24.54 -1.71
N LEU A 337 9.20 -23.58 -1.28
CA LEU A 337 10.31 -23.02 -2.08
C LEU A 337 11.41 -24.07 -2.34
N MET A 338 11.76 -24.90 -1.36
CA MET A 338 12.68 -26.03 -1.53
C MET A 338 12.15 -27.02 -2.59
N ASN A 339 10.87 -27.42 -2.49
CA ASN A 339 10.26 -28.30 -3.48
C ASN A 339 10.25 -27.69 -4.90
N ARG A 340 9.98 -26.39 -5.03
CA ARG A 340 10.09 -25.68 -6.33
C ARG A 340 11.51 -25.69 -6.91
N TYR A 341 12.55 -25.57 -6.09
CA TYR A 341 13.94 -25.70 -6.58
C TYR A 341 14.25 -27.13 -7.03
N LEU A 342 13.87 -28.13 -6.22
CA LEU A 342 14.06 -29.55 -6.55
C LEU A 342 13.32 -29.95 -7.83
N ASN A 343 12.13 -29.38 -8.07
CA ASN A 343 11.35 -29.53 -9.31
C ASN A 343 11.90 -28.74 -10.52
N LYS A 344 12.99 -27.98 -10.38
CA LYS A 344 13.52 -27.04 -11.39
C LYS A 344 12.54 -25.92 -11.81
N GLU A 345 11.59 -25.57 -10.95
CA GLU A 345 10.69 -24.43 -11.15
C GLU A 345 11.34 -23.10 -10.72
N LEU A 346 12.04 -23.11 -9.58
CA LEU A 346 12.68 -21.94 -8.94
C LEU A 346 14.19 -21.95 -9.21
N HIS A 347 14.72 -20.85 -9.73
CA HIS A 347 16.17 -20.65 -9.91
C HIS A 347 16.81 -20.20 -8.59
N LEU A 348 17.79 -20.97 -8.08
CA LEU A 348 18.62 -20.60 -6.93
C LEU A 348 20.12 -20.55 -7.25
N ASP A 349 20.54 -21.14 -8.37
CA ASP A 349 21.95 -21.46 -8.59
C ASP A 349 22.80 -20.21 -8.86
N GLU A 350 22.27 -19.27 -9.62
CA GLU A 350 22.93 -18.04 -10.08
C GLU A 350 23.00 -16.93 -9.01
N PHE A 351 22.33 -17.09 -7.87
CA PHE A 351 22.51 -16.17 -6.73
C PHE A 351 23.87 -16.33 -6.06
N ILE A 352 24.45 -17.54 -6.09
CA ILE A 352 25.77 -17.83 -5.53
C ILE A 352 26.81 -17.43 -6.56
N THR A 353 27.43 -16.26 -6.37
CA THR A 353 28.52 -15.80 -7.26
C THR A 353 29.90 -16.04 -6.64
N HIS A 354 29.99 -16.29 -5.33
CA HIS A 354 31.24 -16.51 -4.61
C HIS A 354 31.09 -17.57 -3.51
N GLU A 355 32.19 -18.25 -3.19
CA GLU A 355 32.31 -19.14 -2.04
C GLU A 355 33.67 -18.91 -1.37
N VAL A 356 33.72 -18.92 -0.03
CA VAL A 356 34.93 -18.77 0.79
C VAL A 356 34.94 -19.77 1.95
N GLY A 357 36.11 -20.03 2.52
CA GLY A 357 36.22 -20.69 3.83
C GLY A 357 35.97 -19.71 4.97
N PHE A 358 35.60 -20.22 6.15
CA PHE A 358 35.28 -19.40 7.32
C PHE A 358 36.41 -18.46 7.78
N HIS A 359 37.67 -18.86 7.61
CA HIS A 359 38.84 -18.00 7.90
C HIS A 359 38.90 -16.76 7.00
N ASP A 360 38.36 -16.84 5.78
CA ASP A 360 38.33 -15.76 4.79
C ASP A 360 37.04 -14.92 4.88
N ILE A 361 36.28 -14.96 5.98
CA ILE A 361 34.99 -14.26 6.09
C ILE A 361 35.06 -12.75 5.81
N ASN A 362 36.15 -12.08 6.19
CA ASN A 362 36.36 -10.67 5.85
C ASN A 362 36.44 -10.44 4.33
N LYS A 363 36.85 -11.44 3.54
CA LYS A 363 36.85 -11.38 2.07
C LYS A 363 35.44 -11.38 1.49
N ALA A 364 34.48 -12.06 2.12
CA ALA A 364 33.07 -11.96 1.75
C ALA A 364 32.54 -10.53 1.95
N PHE A 365 32.91 -9.88 3.06
CA PHE A 365 32.60 -8.47 3.32
C PHE A 365 33.20 -7.54 2.25
N GLU A 366 34.48 -7.70 1.90
CA GLU A 366 35.10 -6.95 0.79
C GLU A 366 34.35 -7.13 -0.54
N LEU A 367 34.01 -8.37 -0.90
CA LEU A 367 33.33 -8.69 -2.16
C LEU A 367 31.92 -8.11 -2.23
N MET A 368 31.21 -8.06 -1.10
CA MET A 368 29.89 -7.42 -1.01
C MET A 368 29.98 -5.89 -1.05
N MET A 369 30.89 -5.29 -0.27
CA MET A 369 31.12 -3.83 -0.31
C MET A 369 31.59 -3.33 -1.67
N ALA A 370 32.37 -4.14 -2.40
CA ALA A 370 32.79 -3.85 -3.77
C ALA A 370 31.70 -4.08 -4.83
N GLY A 371 30.49 -4.50 -4.45
CA GLY A 371 29.37 -4.77 -5.37
C GLY A 371 29.57 -5.98 -6.29
N LYS A 372 30.50 -6.88 -5.97
CA LYS A 372 30.88 -8.03 -6.81
C LYS A 372 30.13 -9.32 -6.45
N SER A 373 29.54 -9.38 -5.26
CA SER A 373 28.83 -10.55 -4.74
C SER A 373 27.32 -10.33 -4.66
N LEU A 374 26.51 -11.23 -5.24
CA LEU A 374 25.07 -11.32 -4.96
C LEU A 374 24.84 -12.09 -3.65
N ARG A 375 25.38 -13.31 -3.58
CA ARG A 375 25.64 -14.04 -2.34
C ARG A 375 27.02 -14.67 -2.38
N CYS A 376 27.66 -14.64 -1.22
CA CYS A 376 28.88 -15.35 -0.93
C CYS A 376 28.55 -16.40 0.15
N ILE A 377 28.81 -17.67 -0.15
CA ILE A 377 28.68 -18.76 0.82
C ILE A 377 29.98 -18.87 1.59
N ILE A 378 29.87 -18.93 2.91
CA ILE A 378 30.97 -19.11 3.86
C ILE A 378 30.83 -20.53 4.42
N TRP A 379 31.74 -21.42 4.00
CA TRP A 379 31.78 -22.80 4.48
C TRP A 379 32.58 -22.89 5.78
N MET A 380 32.04 -23.60 6.79
CA MET A 380 32.78 -23.91 8.01
C MET A 380 33.87 -24.95 7.71
N ASP A 381 33.46 -26.05 7.08
CA ASP A 381 34.31 -27.07 6.45
C ASP A 381 33.80 -27.25 5.00
N ARG A 382 34.62 -27.03 3.95
CA ARG A 382 34.15 -27.02 2.54
C ARG A 382 34.23 -28.42 1.89
N PRO A 383 33.15 -28.92 1.25
CA PRO A 383 33.22 -30.12 0.41
C PRO A 383 34.02 -29.91 -0.89
N GLU A 384 34.78 -30.90 -1.33
CA GLU A 384 35.59 -30.82 -2.56
C GLU A 384 34.81 -31.27 -3.81
N SER A 385 34.51 -30.36 -4.75
CA SER A 385 34.35 -30.73 -6.18
C SER A 385 34.31 -29.55 -7.18
N ASN A 386 35.19 -29.62 -8.18
CA ASN A 386 35.08 -29.18 -9.60
C ASN A 386 34.27 -27.94 -10.01
N GLN A 387 34.96 -26.97 -10.63
CA GLN A 387 34.38 -25.85 -11.39
C GLN A 387 34.33 -26.14 -12.90
N ALA A 388 33.31 -25.62 -13.58
CA ALA A 388 33.29 -25.39 -15.04
C ALA A 388 32.44 -24.15 -15.34
N ASN A 389 32.85 -23.31 -16.30
CA ASN A 389 32.28 -21.97 -16.52
C ASN A 389 32.16 -21.63 -18.03
N PRO A 390 30.97 -21.32 -18.58
CA PRO A 390 30.78 -20.98 -19.98
C PRO A 390 30.56 -19.46 -20.24
N THR A 391 31.15 -18.96 -21.33
CA THR A 391 31.07 -17.55 -21.77
C THR A 391 29.79 -17.20 -22.53
N ARG A 392 29.32 -15.94 -22.40
CA ARG A 392 28.30 -15.34 -23.30
C ARG A 392 28.95 -14.64 -24.51
N ILE A 393 28.16 -14.47 -25.57
CA ILE A 393 28.43 -13.62 -26.73
C ILE A 393 27.26 -12.64 -26.87
N SER A 394 27.54 -11.39 -27.26
CA SER A 394 26.54 -10.32 -27.46
C SER A 394 26.50 -9.85 -28.92
N LEU A 395 25.40 -9.20 -29.31
CA LEU A 395 25.24 -8.44 -30.55
C LEU A 395 24.11 -7.39 -30.39
N ASP A 396 24.09 -6.40 -31.28
CA ASP A 396 23.45 -5.09 -31.12
C ASP A 396 22.68 -4.65 -32.39
N LEU A 397 21.68 -3.75 -32.25
CA LEU A 397 21.52 -2.50 -33.04
C LEU A 397 20.07 -1.93 -33.10
N SER A 398 19.86 -0.84 -32.35
CA SER A 398 19.19 0.43 -32.78
C SER A 398 17.70 0.50 -33.22
N THR A 399 17.18 1.73 -33.27
CA THR A 399 15.74 2.11 -33.40
C THR A 399 15.52 3.38 -34.24
N SER A 400 14.28 3.69 -34.67
CA SER A 400 13.84 5.08 -34.96
C SER A 400 12.29 5.24 -35.04
N LEU A 401 11.79 6.48 -34.93
CA LEU A 401 10.36 6.87 -34.89
C LEU A 401 9.97 7.79 -36.07
N VAL A 402 8.67 8.15 -36.23
CA VAL A 402 8.12 9.53 -36.02
C VAL A 402 6.62 9.69 -36.45
N ARG A 403 5.94 10.66 -35.82
CA ARG A 403 4.50 11.05 -35.81
C ARG A 403 4.00 11.81 -37.07
N HIS A 404 2.67 12.05 -37.20
CA HIS A 404 2.03 13.39 -37.04
C HIS A 404 0.46 13.41 -37.12
N VAL A 405 -0.17 14.60 -37.05
CA VAL A 405 -1.56 14.92 -36.59
C VAL A 405 -2.25 15.96 -37.51
N PHE A 406 -3.60 16.10 -37.53
CA PHE A 406 -4.31 17.37 -37.84
C PHE A 406 -5.75 17.50 -37.24
N LYS A 407 -6.43 18.66 -37.42
CA LYS A 407 -7.65 19.16 -36.71
C LYS A 407 -8.76 19.72 -37.66
N ARG A 408 -10.03 19.81 -37.20
CA ARG A 408 -10.94 21.03 -37.18
C ARG A 408 -12.38 20.70 -36.71
N GLU A 409 -13.05 21.49 -35.84
CA GLU A 409 -13.92 22.70 -36.06
C GLU A 409 -15.14 22.46 -37.00
N ARG A 410 -16.41 22.86 -36.75
CA ARG A 410 -17.16 23.54 -35.63
C ARG A 410 -18.72 23.32 -35.84
N ASP A 411 -19.76 23.92 -35.23
CA ASP A 411 -19.97 25.13 -34.37
C ASP A 411 -21.11 25.01 -33.28
N GLY A 412 -22.37 25.49 -33.46
CA GLY A 412 -23.47 25.50 -32.42
C GLY A 412 -24.89 25.92 -32.92
N PRO A 413 -25.95 25.99 -32.04
CA PRO A 413 -26.66 27.28 -31.81
C PRO A 413 -27.33 27.51 -30.40
N GLU A 414 -27.78 28.75 -30.17
CA GLU A 414 -28.82 29.37 -29.30
C GLU A 414 -29.36 28.73 -27.98
N GLN A 415 -29.77 29.60 -27.03
CA GLN A 415 -30.19 29.28 -25.65
C GLN A 415 -31.27 30.26 -25.11
N CYS A 416 -31.94 29.93 -24.00
CA CYS A 416 -32.79 30.83 -23.19
C CYS A 416 -32.16 31.13 -21.82
N PRO A 417 -32.50 32.27 -21.17
CA PRO A 417 -32.00 32.64 -19.83
C PRO A 417 -32.88 32.07 -18.70
N GLU A 418 -32.23 31.53 -17.66
CA GLU A 418 -32.84 30.98 -16.44
C GLU A 418 -31.99 31.40 -15.20
N ALA A 419 -32.32 30.97 -13.97
CA ALA A 419 -31.78 31.53 -12.73
C ALA A 419 -30.79 30.59 -12.00
N HIS A 420 -29.59 31.07 -11.70
CA HIS A 420 -28.48 30.20 -11.29
C HIS A 420 -27.61 30.80 -10.17
N GLN A 421 -26.60 30.07 -9.71
CA GLN A 421 -25.63 30.57 -8.73
C GLN A 421 -24.23 30.63 -9.34
N MET A 422 -23.66 31.83 -9.41
CA MET A 422 -22.31 32.06 -9.93
C MET A 422 -21.43 32.72 -8.87
N GLN A 423 -20.26 32.15 -8.66
CA GLN A 423 -19.24 32.76 -7.80
C GLN A 423 -18.17 33.49 -8.61
N ARG A 424 -17.81 34.70 -8.16
CA ARG A 424 -16.81 35.57 -8.82
C ARG A 424 -15.45 35.62 -8.10
N ALA A 425 -15.35 35.19 -6.84
CA ALA A 425 -14.09 35.10 -6.07
C ALA A 425 -14.18 34.08 -4.91
N GLY A 426 -13.07 33.46 -4.51
CA GLY A 426 -13.04 32.47 -3.43
C GLY A 426 -13.30 33.04 -2.02
N GLY A 427 -14.15 32.36 -1.25
CA GLY A 427 -14.45 32.68 0.15
C GLY A 427 -15.41 33.86 0.40
N GLU A 428 -15.94 34.52 -0.64
CA GLU A 428 -17.08 35.43 -0.50
C GLU A 428 -18.41 34.63 -0.44
N PRO A 429 -19.48 35.14 0.21
CA PRO A 429 -20.82 34.56 0.10
C PRO A 429 -21.26 34.37 -1.35
N LEU A 430 -21.96 33.29 -1.62
CA LEU A 430 -22.34 32.87 -2.97
C LEU A 430 -23.45 33.75 -3.53
N ARG A 431 -23.33 34.14 -4.81
CA ARG A 431 -24.26 35.05 -5.48
C ARG A 431 -25.19 34.28 -6.41
N ILE A 432 -26.48 34.59 -6.33
CA ILE A 432 -27.48 34.10 -7.28
C ILE A 432 -27.56 35.15 -8.40
N GLU A 433 -27.22 34.73 -9.62
CA GLU A 433 -27.09 35.56 -10.81
C GLU A 433 -27.65 34.75 -12.01
N GLU A 434 -28.38 35.40 -12.92
CA GLU A 434 -28.83 34.76 -14.16
C GLU A 434 -27.61 34.39 -15.03
N VAL A 435 -27.61 33.16 -15.56
CA VAL A 435 -26.66 32.69 -16.57
C VAL A 435 -27.45 31.99 -17.68
N VAL A 436 -26.78 31.66 -18.77
CA VAL A 436 -27.36 30.98 -19.92
C VAL A 436 -26.74 29.58 -20.05
N VAL A 437 -27.58 28.56 -20.24
CA VAL A 437 -27.16 27.13 -20.26
C VAL A 437 -27.22 26.52 -21.67
N ALA A 438 -26.05 26.10 -22.14
CA ALA A 438 -25.78 25.13 -23.20
C ALA A 438 -26.96 24.21 -23.59
N PRO A 439 -27.51 24.12 -24.82
CA PRO A 439 -28.02 22.82 -25.24
C PRO A 439 -26.88 21.79 -25.23
N PRO A 440 -27.17 20.50 -24.96
CA PRO A 440 -26.16 19.46 -24.92
C PRO A 440 -25.60 19.18 -26.33
N LYS A 441 -24.28 19.02 -26.44
CA LYS A 441 -23.62 18.53 -27.66
C LYS A 441 -23.60 16.99 -27.69
N ALA A 442 -23.05 16.42 -28.75
CA ALA A 442 -22.86 14.97 -28.85
C ALA A 442 -22.22 14.37 -27.59
N TYR A 443 -22.79 13.26 -27.10
CA TYR A 443 -22.49 12.57 -25.84
C TYR A 443 -22.76 13.37 -24.54
N GLU A 444 -23.51 14.47 -24.59
CA GLU A 444 -23.87 15.27 -23.42
C GLU A 444 -25.37 15.19 -23.10
N VAL A 445 -25.70 15.42 -21.84
CA VAL A 445 -27.05 15.34 -21.28
C VAL A 445 -27.34 16.63 -20.51
N ARG A 446 -28.44 17.33 -20.84
CA ARG A 446 -28.92 18.45 -20.02
C ARG A 446 -29.96 17.94 -19.02
N ILE A 447 -29.75 18.29 -17.77
CA ILE A 447 -30.50 17.79 -16.62
C ILE A 447 -31.12 18.99 -15.90
N LYS A 448 -32.44 19.04 -15.73
CA LYS A 448 -33.07 19.94 -14.76
C LYS A 448 -32.87 19.35 -13.36
N ILE A 449 -32.24 20.08 -12.46
CA ILE A 449 -32.00 19.66 -11.08
C ILE A 449 -33.30 19.76 -10.26
N ILE A 450 -33.64 18.70 -9.54
CA ILE A 450 -34.73 18.69 -8.54
C ILE A 450 -34.17 19.21 -7.20
N CYS A 451 -33.08 18.60 -6.76
CA CYS A 451 -32.39 18.94 -5.52
C CYS A 451 -30.91 18.58 -5.59
N THR A 452 -30.10 19.30 -4.82
CA THR A 452 -28.66 19.13 -4.67
C THR A 452 -28.32 19.08 -3.18
N SER A 453 -27.27 18.36 -2.77
CA SER A 453 -26.78 18.36 -1.39
C SER A 453 -25.40 18.98 -1.28
N LEU A 454 -25.13 19.62 -0.14
CA LEU A 454 -23.84 20.26 0.10
C LEU A 454 -22.81 19.25 0.62
N CYS A 455 -21.75 19.02 -0.14
CA CYS A 455 -20.60 18.23 0.29
C CYS A 455 -19.51 19.15 0.88
N HIS A 456 -18.60 18.58 1.67
CA HIS A 456 -17.50 19.34 2.25
C HIS A 456 -16.55 19.86 1.16
N SER A 457 -16.32 19.08 0.10
CA SER A 457 -15.46 19.46 -1.03
C SER A 457 -15.93 20.71 -1.77
N ASP A 458 -17.24 21.01 -1.80
CA ASP A 458 -17.76 22.26 -2.36
C ASP A 458 -17.26 23.46 -1.52
N VAL A 459 -17.46 23.40 -0.20
CA VAL A 459 -17.00 24.43 0.77
C VAL A 459 -15.48 24.56 0.75
N THR A 460 -14.78 23.44 0.74
CA THR A 460 -13.33 23.38 0.72
C THR A 460 -12.76 24.09 -0.51
N ILE A 461 -13.24 23.78 -1.72
CA ILE A 461 -12.71 24.41 -2.95
C ILE A 461 -13.23 25.85 -3.10
N TRP A 462 -14.46 26.16 -2.68
CA TRP A 462 -14.98 27.54 -2.59
C TRP A 462 -14.10 28.44 -1.72
N SER A 463 -13.48 27.91 -0.66
CA SER A 463 -12.60 28.69 0.23
C SER A 463 -11.24 29.06 -0.38
N ILE A 464 -10.85 28.46 -1.52
CA ILE A 464 -9.55 28.69 -2.15
C ILE A 464 -9.54 30.06 -2.84
N LYS A 465 -8.62 30.94 -2.41
CA LYS A 465 -8.50 32.32 -2.90
C LYS A 465 -7.67 32.45 -4.18
N ASP A 466 -7.82 31.52 -5.12
CA ASP A 466 -7.20 31.59 -6.44
C ASP A 466 -8.16 32.22 -7.47
N PRO A 467 -7.91 33.46 -7.95
CA PRO A 467 -8.77 34.12 -8.92
C PRO A 467 -8.78 33.48 -10.31
N ALA A 468 -7.83 32.60 -10.65
CA ALA A 468 -7.82 31.92 -11.96
C ALA A 468 -8.94 30.86 -12.09
N GLY A 469 -9.49 30.39 -10.97
CA GLY A 469 -10.55 29.39 -10.92
C GLY A 469 -11.98 29.94 -11.00
N PHE A 470 -12.17 31.22 -11.34
CA PHE A 470 -13.45 31.94 -11.32
C PHE A 470 -13.69 32.74 -12.63
N PRO A 471 -14.95 33.07 -12.99
CA PRO A 471 -16.18 32.73 -12.29
C PRO A 471 -16.56 31.24 -12.44
N LYS A 472 -17.32 30.69 -11.49
CA LYS A 472 -17.63 29.25 -11.40
C LYS A 472 -19.00 28.97 -10.77
N ILE A 473 -19.67 27.92 -11.25
CA ILE A 473 -20.86 27.33 -10.61
C ILE A 473 -20.41 26.09 -9.83
N PHE A 474 -20.78 25.99 -8.54
CA PHE A 474 -20.37 24.88 -7.65
C PHE A 474 -21.42 23.75 -7.61
N GLY A 475 -21.23 22.75 -6.76
CA GLY A 475 -22.16 21.64 -6.54
C GLY A 475 -21.81 20.40 -7.36
N HIS A 476 -21.84 19.24 -6.71
CA HIS A 476 -21.60 17.94 -7.36
C HIS A 476 -22.34 16.74 -6.75
N GLU A 477 -23.21 16.96 -5.75
CA GLU A 477 -24.16 15.94 -5.28
C GLU A 477 -25.58 16.35 -5.66
N ALA A 478 -26.20 15.75 -6.69
CA ALA A 478 -27.52 16.20 -7.14
C ALA A 478 -28.34 15.14 -7.86
N VAL A 479 -29.66 15.34 -7.89
CA VAL A 479 -30.62 14.52 -8.63
C VAL A 479 -31.47 15.43 -9.49
N GLY A 480 -31.75 15.00 -10.71
CA GLY A 480 -32.55 15.74 -11.66
C GLY A 480 -33.28 14.85 -12.66
N VAL A 481 -33.92 15.49 -13.63
CA VAL A 481 -34.59 14.85 -14.77
C VAL A 481 -33.86 15.25 -16.04
N VAL A 482 -33.62 14.29 -16.94
CA VAL A 482 -33.11 14.59 -18.28
C VAL A 482 -34.13 15.44 -19.04
N GLU A 483 -33.76 16.67 -19.37
CA GLU A 483 -34.58 17.60 -20.15
C GLU A 483 -34.27 17.48 -21.65
N SER A 484 -32.99 17.32 -22.01
CA SER A 484 -32.57 17.07 -23.39
C SER A 484 -31.28 16.26 -23.46
N VAL A 485 -31.06 15.63 -24.60
CA VAL A 485 -29.90 14.78 -24.89
C VAL A 485 -29.28 15.20 -26.22
N GLY A 486 -27.95 15.17 -26.30
CA GLY A 486 -27.25 15.35 -27.56
C GLY A 486 -27.17 14.07 -28.39
N GLU A 487 -26.54 14.17 -29.57
CA GLU A 487 -26.27 13.02 -30.44
C GLU A 487 -25.47 11.93 -29.73
N HIS A 488 -25.67 10.65 -30.10
CA HIS A 488 -24.98 9.49 -29.51
C HIS A 488 -25.24 9.23 -28.01
N VAL A 489 -26.23 9.87 -27.39
CA VAL A 489 -26.74 9.47 -26.06
C VAL A 489 -27.79 8.37 -26.23
N GLU A 490 -27.47 7.16 -25.79
CA GLU A 490 -28.35 5.98 -25.93
C GLU A 490 -28.80 5.39 -24.58
N GLU A 491 -28.10 5.67 -23.48
CA GLU A 491 -28.32 5.04 -22.17
C GLU A 491 -29.36 5.74 -21.26
N VAL A 492 -29.73 6.99 -21.59
CA VAL A 492 -30.78 7.77 -20.91
C VAL A 492 -31.65 8.49 -21.92
N SER A 493 -32.89 8.80 -21.55
CA SER A 493 -33.89 9.47 -22.39
C SER A 493 -34.54 10.64 -21.65
N VAL A 494 -35.09 11.59 -22.40
CA VAL A 494 -35.85 12.73 -21.84
C VAL A 494 -36.98 12.22 -20.92
N GLY A 495 -37.04 12.78 -19.71
CA GLY A 495 -37.94 12.34 -18.65
C GLY A 495 -37.35 11.32 -17.67
N ASP A 496 -36.15 10.77 -17.92
CA ASP A 496 -35.49 9.90 -16.96
C ASP A 496 -34.97 10.67 -15.73
N THR A 497 -35.23 10.14 -14.53
CA THR A 497 -34.56 10.61 -13.31
C THR A 497 -33.11 10.12 -13.28
N VAL A 498 -32.17 11.04 -13.03
CA VAL A 498 -30.73 10.81 -13.12
C VAL A 498 -29.95 11.44 -11.97
N LEU A 499 -28.80 10.82 -11.68
CA LEU A 499 -27.83 11.16 -10.65
C LEU A 499 -26.47 11.39 -11.34
N PRO A 500 -26.07 12.64 -11.63
CA PRO A 500 -24.73 12.95 -12.12
C PRO A 500 -23.64 12.70 -11.05
N PHE A 501 -22.45 12.30 -11.51
CA PHE A 501 -21.27 12.00 -10.71
C PHE A 501 -20.05 12.77 -11.19
N CYS A 502 -19.20 13.24 -10.27
CA CYS A 502 -17.93 13.85 -10.66
C CYS A 502 -16.95 12.90 -11.36
N LEU A 503 -17.04 11.59 -11.07
CA LEU A 503 -16.19 10.54 -11.62
C LEU A 503 -16.89 9.86 -12.82
N ALA A 504 -16.23 9.82 -13.97
CA ALA A 504 -16.79 9.21 -15.18
C ALA A 504 -16.76 7.68 -15.15
N HIS A 505 -17.74 7.04 -15.79
CA HIS A 505 -17.77 5.62 -16.11
C HIS A 505 -18.13 5.44 -17.60
N CYS A 506 -17.11 5.32 -18.46
CA CYS A 506 -17.31 5.15 -19.90
C CYS A 506 -17.59 3.70 -20.35
N GLY A 507 -17.25 2.70 -19.54
CA GLY A 507 -17.39 1.29 -19.91
C GLY A 507 -16.32 0.78 -20.90
N ASP A 508 -15.84 1.62 -21.82
CA ASP A 508 -14.96 1.20 -22.92
C ASP A 508 -13.46 1.15 -22.60
N CYS A 509 -12.93 2.05 -21.76
CA CYS A 509 -11.49 2.04 -21.48
C CYS A 509 -11.07 0.78 -20.70
N ALA A 510 -9.79 0.43 -20.78
CA ALA A 510 -9.26 -0.77 -20.11
C ALA A 510 -9.57 -0.78 -18.59
N ASP A 511 -9.56 0.40 -17.98
CA ASP A 511 -9.72 0.58 -16.53
C ASP A 511 -11.20 0.54 -16.12
N CYS A 512 -12.12 1.02 -16.98
CA CYS A 512 -13.55 0.81 -16.80
C CYS A 512 -13.92 -0.67 -16.93
N ARG A 513 -13.33 -1.41 -17.89
CA ARG A 513 -13.53 -2.87 -18.03
C ARG A 513 -12.84 -3.69 -16.94
N SER A 514 -11.74 -3.19 -16.38
CA SER A 514 -11.05 -3.81 -15.25
C SER A 514 -11.88 -3.73 -13.97
N VAL A 515 -12.06 -4.84 -13.27
CA VAL A 515 -12.66 -4.85 -11.92
C VAL A 515 -11.75 -4.23 -10.85
N ARG A 516 -10.47 -3.97 -11.17
CA ARG A 516 -9.44 -3.48 -10.25
C ARG A 516 -9.51 -1.95 -10.04
N SER A 517 -10.03 -1.19 -11.02
CA SER A 517 -10.12 0.28 -10.99
C SER A 517 -11.55 0.77 -10.83
N ASN A 518 -11.73 1.95 -10.21
CA ASN A 518 -12.87 2.83 -10.53
C ASN A 518 -12.46 4.12 -11.27
N VAL A 519 -11.16 4.38 -11.42
CA VAL A 519 -10.64 5.54 -12.18
C VAL A 519 -10.77 5.27 -13.67
N CYS A 520 -11.42 6.19 -14.39
CA CYS A 520 -11.56 6.17 -15.84
C CYS A 520 -10.42 6.93 -16.52
N THR A 521 -9.68 6.29 -17.43
CA THR A 521 -8.69 6.95 -18.30
C THR A 521 -9.25 7.46 -19.63
N GLY A 522 -10.44 7.00 -20.04
CA GLY A 522 -11.11 7.51 -21.25
C GLY A 522 -11.71 8.91 -21.06
N VAL A 523 -12.11 9.22 -19.82
CA VAL A 523 -12.57 10.54 -19.36
C VAL A 523 -11.99 10.74 -17.94
N PRO A 524 -10.77 11.30 -17.82
CA PRO A 524 -10.11 11.50 -16.52
C PRO A 524 -10.84 12.53 -15.63
N LEU A 525 -10.66 12.42 -14.31
CA LEU A 525 -11.18 13.41 -13.36
C LEU A 525 -10.31 14.67 -13.37
N GLY A 526 -10.74 15.67 -14.14
CA GLY A 526 -10.25 17.04 -14.05
C GLY A 526 -10.77 17.76 -12.81
N LEU A 527 -9.99 17.79 -11.72
CA LEU A 527 -10.38 18.41 -10.45
C LEU A 527 -10.59 19.94 -10.53
N LEU A 528 -9.89 20.61 -11.44
CA LEU A 528 -9.87 22.08 -11.54
C LEU A 528 -10.10 22.62 -12.96
N ASP A 529 -10.16 21.75 -13.97
CA ASP A 529 -10.14 22.05 -15.41
C ASP A 529 -11.24 23.03 -15.85
N GLY A 530 -12.40 23.00 -15.18
CA GLY A 530 -13.45 24.01 -15.31
C GLY A 530 -14.25 23.97 -16.62
N VAL A 531 -14.10 22.91 -17.43
CA VAL A 531 -14.66 22.79 -18.79
C VAL A 531 -15.14 21.37 -19.10
N MET A 532 -15.91 21.20 -20.18
CA MET A 532 -16.40 19.89 -20.62
C MET A 532 -15.25 19.01 -21.15
N PRO A 533 -15.22 17.71 -20.80
CA PRO A 533 -14.05 16.85 -21.04
C PRO A 533 -13.77 16.52 -22.51
N ARG A 534 -14.75 16.66 -23.43
CA ARG A 534 -14.57 16.32 -24.86
C ARG A 534 -14.04 17.46 -25.72
N ASP A 535 -14.36 18.71 -25.41
CA ASP A 535 -14.04 19.86 -26.26
C ASP A 535 -13.33 21.02 -25.55
N GLY A 536 -13.16 20.96 -24.23
CA GLY A 536 -12.46 21.99 -23.46
C GLY A 536 -13.21 23.32 -23.38
N THR A 537 -14.54 23.33 -23.59
CA THR A 537 -15.37 24.54 -23.51
C THR A 537 -16.39 24.45 -22.37
N SER A 538 -16.94 25.58 -21.92
CA SER A 538 -18.03 25.58 -20.93
C SER A 538 -19.41 25.37 -21.58
N ARG A 539 -20.41 25.07 -20.75
CA ARG A 539 -21.84 25.09 -21.09
C ARG A 539 -22.60 26.22 -20.37
N PHE A 540 -21.88 27.08 -19.65
CA PHE A 540 -22.44 28.23 -18.94
C PHE A 540 -21.81 29.54 -19.44
N THR A 541 -22.63 30.55 -19.65
CA THR A 541 -22.19 31.94 -19.92
C THR A 541 -22.96 32.93 -19.08
N ASP A 542 -22.30 33.94 -18.51
CA ASP A 542 -22.98 35.00 -17.76
C ASP A 542 -23.78 35.95 -18.67
N ALA A 543 -24.52 36.90 -18.09
CA ALA A 543 -25.33 37.87 -18.82
C ALA A 543 -24.53 38.81 -19.77
N SER A 544 -23.20 38.78 -19.77
CA SER A 544 -22.34 39.46 -20.77
C SER A 544 -21.88 38.55 -21.92
N GLY A 545 -22.22 37.26 -21.86
CA GLY A 545 -21.73 36.22 -22.77
C GLY A 545 -20.35 35.67 -22.40
N ALA A 546 -19.80 36.02 -21.23
CA ALA A 546 -18.51 35.51 -20.77
C ALA A 546 -18.66 34.08 -20.22
N PRO A 547 -17.74 33.14 -20.54
CA PRO A 547 -17.85 31.76 -20.09
C PRO A 547 -17.64 31.64 -18.57
N VAL A 548 -18.53 30.88 -17.92
CA VAL A 548 -18.47 30.55 -16.49
C VAL A 548 -17.94 29.12 -16.36
N GLN A 549 -16.99 28.87 -15.47
CA GLN A 549 -16.37 27.55 -15.33
C GLN A 549 -17.34 26.53 -14.69
N HIS A 550 -17.21 25.28 -15.13
CA HIS A 550 -17.80 24.11 -14.48
C HIS A 550 -17.10 23.76 -13.15
N PHE A 551 -17.75 22.96 -12.32
CA PHE A 551 -17.17 22.37 -11.11
C PHE A 551 -17.37 20.85 -11.09
N LEU A 552 -16.26 20.11 -10.96
CA LEU A 552 -16.20 18.65 -10.84
C LEU A 552 -17.09 17.91 -11.85
N ASN A 553 -17.17 18.39 -13.10
CA ASN A 553 -17.99 17.85 -14.19
C ASN A 553 -19.52 17.81 -13.94
N VAL A 554 -20.04 18.50 -12.92
CA VAL A 554 -21.46 18.42 -12.51
C VAL A 554 -22.13 19.79 -12.30
N SER A 555 -21.49 20.75 -11.62
CA SER A 555 -21.97 22.14 -11.52
C SER A 555 -23.43 22.30 -11.04
N SER A 556 -23.84 21.58 -9.99
CA SER A 556 -25.26 21.40 -9.62
C SER A 556 -25.93 22.51 -8.80
N PHE A 557 -25.25 23.61 -8.47
CA PHE A 557 -25.88 24.79 -7.82
C PHE A 557 -26.52 25.70 -8.90
N SER A 558 -27.43 25.09 -9.65
CA SER A 558 -27.95 25.60 -10.91
C SER A 558 -29.26 24.86 -11.23
N GLU A 559 -30.30 25.57 -11.68
CA GLU A 559 -31.58 24.94 -12.08
C GLU A 559 -31.38 23.85 -13.15
N TYR A 560 -30.40 24.04 -14.04
CA TYR A 560 -30.02 23.08 -15.07
C TYR A 560 -28.50 22.93 -15.16
N THR A 561 -28.03 21.74 -15.53
CA THR A 561 -26.62 21.51 -15.85
C THR A 561 -26.48 20.62 -17.08
N VAL A 562 -25.32 20.68 -17.73
CA VAL A 562 -24.95 19.83 -18.86
C VAL A 562 -23.73 19.01 -18.48
N VAL A 563 -23.85 17.69 -18.54
CA VAL A 563 -22.78 16.74 -18.18
C VAL A 563 -22.50 15.78 -19.33
N ASP A 564 -21.29 15.21 -19.38
CA ASP A 564 -21.02 14.08 -20.27
C ASP A 564 -21.84 12.86 -19.84
N VAL A 565 -22.38 12.09 -20.79
CA VAL A 565 -23.17 10.88 -20.53
C VAL A 565 -22.39 9.83 -19.70
N THR A 566 -21.05 9.86 -19.73
CA THR A 566 -20.21 9.00 -18.88
C THR A 566 -20.29 9.35 -17.39
N HIS A 567 -20.74 10.55 -17.01
CA HIS A 567 -20.99 10.98 -15.63
C HIS A 567 -22.40 10.65 -15.11
N VAL A 568 -23.30 10.12 -15.94
CA VAL A 568 -24.72 9.93 -15.58
C VAL A 568 -24.98 8.54 -14.99
N VAL A 569 -25.82 8.45 -13.96
CA VAL A 569 -26.41 7.18 -13.47
C VAL A 569 -27.93 7.32 -13.44
N LYS A 570 -28.64 6.37 -14.04
CA LYS A 570 -30.12 6.34 -14.04
C LYS A 570 -30.66 5.92 -12.67
N VAL A 571 -31.64 6.66 -12.16
CA VAL A 571 -32.26 6.46 -10.84
C VAL A 571 -33.59 5.73 -11.01
N ALA A 572 -33.86 4.75 -10.15
CA ALA A 572 -35.16 4.08 -10.13
C ALA A 572 -36.24 5.00 -9.53
N ALA A 573 -37.40 5.10 -10.17
CA ALA A 573 -38.49 6.01 -9.77
C ALA A 573 -39.09 5.76 -8.35
N ALA A 574 -38.72 4.66 -7.70
CA ALA A 574 -39.07 4.37 -6.30
C ALA A 574 -38.09 4.98 -5.27
N MET A 575 -36.97 5.56 -5.72
CA MET A 575 -35.99 6.21 -4.86
C MET A 575 -36.36 7.68 -4.63
N PRO A 576 -36.49 8.15 -3.37
CA PRO A 576 -36.75 9.57 -3.11
C PRO A 576 -35.55 10.46 -3.53
N PRO A 577 -35.77 11.60 -4.20
CA PRO A 577 -34.68 12.44 -4.73
C PRO A 577 -33.65 12.87 -3.68
N GLU A 578 -34.11 13.21 -2.48
CA GLU A 578 -33.27 13.68 -1.37
C GLU A 578 -32.39 12.56 -0.77
N LYS A 579 -32.77 11.30 -0.99
CA LYS A 579 -31.96 10.12 -0.63
C LYS A 579 -31.00 9.74 -1.77
N ALA A 580 -31.45 9.91 -3.02
CA ALA A 580 -30.66 9.63 -4.20
C ALA A 580 -29.40 10.52 -4.30
N CYS A 581 -29.47 11.82 -3.97
CA CYS A 581 -28.32 12.73 -4.08
C CYS A 581 -27.18 12.40 -3.10
N LEU A 582 -27.46 11.71 -1.99
CA LEU A 582 -26.44 11.25 -1.04
C LEU A 582 -25.45 10.26 -1.67
N PHE A 583 -25.87 9.53 -2.70
CA PHE A 583 -25.05 8.56 -3.41
C PHE A 583 -24.03 9.19 -4.37
N SER A 584 -24.15 10.47 -4.75
CA SER A 584 -23.24 11.08 -5.74
C SER A 584 -21.80 11.27 -5.25
N CYS A 585 -21.57 11.42 -3.94
CA CYS A 585 -20.22 11.59 -3.39
C CYS A 585 -20.07 11.02 -1.97
N GLY A 586 -20.62 11.68 -0.94
CA GLY A 586 -20.26 11.42 0.46
C GLY A 586 -20.54 9.99 0.94
N VAL A 587 -21.75 9.49 0.70
CA VAL A 587 -22.14 8.15 1.21
C VAL A 587 -21.55 7.03 0.38
N SER A 588 -21.50 7.17 -0.96
CA SER A 588 -20.86 6.19 -1.83
C SER A 588 -19.36 6.07 -1.55
N THR A 589 -18.69 7.19 -1.22
CA THR A 589 -17.29 7.19 -0.78
C THR A 589 -17.09 6.35 0.48
N GLY A 590 -17.86 6.59 1.55
CA GLY A 590 -17.68 5.86 2.81
C GLY A 590 -18.09 4.39 2.74
N VAL A 591 -19.30 4.11 2.22
CA VAL A 591 -19.81 2.73 2.10
C VAL A 591 -18.97 1.92 1.11
N GLY A 592 -18.57 2.54 0.00
CA GLY A 592 -17.66 1.98 -0.97
C GLY A 592 -16.30 1.66 -0.37
N ALA A 593 -15.70 2.59 0.40
CA ALA A 593 -14.39 2.38 1.00
C ALA A 593 -14.35 1.12 1.88
N ALA A 594 -15.37 0.89 2.69
CA ALA A 594 -15.47 -0.31 3.53
C ALA A 594 -15.73 -1.59 2.72
N TRP A 595 -16.60 -1.52 1.70
CA TRP A 595 -16.99 -2.68 0.88
C TRP A 595 -15.95 -3.10 -0.17
N LYS A 596 -15.39 -2.12 -0.90
CA LYS A 596 -14.58 -2.30 -2.11
C LYS A 596 -13.08 -2.11 -1.83
N ALA A 597 -12.67 -0.93 -1.35
CA ALA A 597 -11.26 -0.57 -1.24
C ALA A 597 -10.55 -1.28 -0.06
N ALA A 598 -11.18 -1.30 1.11
CA ALA A 598 -10.74 -2.07 2.25
C ALA A 598 -11.01 -3.57 2.05
N ALA A 599 -12.21 -3.89 1.56
CA ALA A 599 -12.87 -5.19 1.73
C ALA A 599 -12.80 -5.61 3.21
N VAL A 600 -13.60 -4.95 4.05
CA VAL A 600 -13.68 -5.23 5.49
C VAL A 600 -14.15 -6.65 5.72
N GLU A 601 -13.35 -7.45 6.42
CA GLU A 601 -13.68 -8.84 6.77
C GLU A 601 -14.70 -8.88 7.93
N PRO A 602 -15.67 -9.83 7.93
CA PRO A 602 -16.59 -10.00 9.05
C PRO A 602 -15.85 -10.25 10.36
N LYS A 603 -16.36 -9.68 11.46
CA LYS A 603 -15.80 -9.69 12.82
C LYS A 603 -14.49 -8.91 13.02
N SER A 604 -13.90 -8.30 11.98
CA SER A 604 -12.73 -7.43 12.16
C SER A 604 -13.01 -6.18 12.99
N THR A 605 -11.94 -5.59 13.52
CA THR A 605 -11.98 -4.28 14.19
C THR A 605 -11.67 -3.17 13.21
N VAL A 606 -12.55 -2.17 13.15
CA VAL A 606 -12.43 -0.97 12.30
C VAL A 606 -12.25 0.27 13.17
N ALA A 607 -11.36 1.17 12.78
CA ALA A 607 -11.23 2.52 13.34
C ALA A 607 -11.55 3.59 12.28
N VAL A 608 -12.32 4.61 12.63
CA VAL A 608 -12.78 5.67 11.72
C VAL A 608 -12.39 7.04 12.26
N PHE A 609 -11.47 7.70 11.56
CA PHE A 609 -10.95 9.02 11.93
C PHE A 609 -11.76 10.11 11.24
N GLY A 610 -12.55 10.84 12.04
CA GLY A 610 -13.47 11.88 11.61
C GLY A 610 -14.88 11.37 11.33
N LEU A 611 -15.78 11.56 12.28
CA LEU A 611 -17.20 11.20 12.16
C LEU A 611 -17.99 12.33 11.48
N GLY A 612 -17.49 12.77 10.31
CA GLY A 612 -18.28 13.51 9.32
C GLY A 612 -19.13 12.56 8.47
N SER A 613 -19.80 13.05 7.43
CA SER A 613 -20.66 12.22 6.58
C SER A 613 -19.91 11.05 5.92
N VAL A 614 -18.68 11.25 5.45
CA VAL A 614 -17.86 10.15 4.90
C VAL A 614 -17.53 9.11 5.97
N GLY A 615 -17.14 9.52 7.18
CA GLY A 615 -16.81 8.58 8.27
C GLY A 615 -18.03 7.82 8.82
N LEU A 616 -19.19 8.48 8.94
CA LEU A 616 -20.44 7.79 9.30
C LEU A 616 -20.86 6.80 8.19
N ALA A 617 -20.61 7.12 6.91
CA ALA A 617 -20.82 6.20 5.80
C ALA A 617 -19.78 5.05 5.77
N VAL A 618 -18.55 5.25 6.24
CA VAL A 618 -17.57 4.16 6.48
C VAL A 618 -18.07 3.23 7.59
N ALA A 619 -18.54 3.78 8.72
CA ALA A 619 -19.08 2.97 9.82
C ALA A 619 -20.26 2.12 9.34
N GLU A 620 -21.19 2.73 8.60
CA GLU A 620 -22.33 2.06 7.98
C GLU A 620 -21.90 0.96 6.96
N GLY A 621 -20.89 1.26 6.14
CA GLY A 621 -20.30 0.27 5.22
C GLY A 621 -19.63 -0.91 5.95
N ALA A 622 -18.94 -0.64 7.05
CA ALA A 622 -18.32 -1.66 7.90
C ALA A 622 -19.36 -2.49 8.66
N ARG A 623 -20.44 -1.87 9.14
CA ARG A 623 -21.63 -2.56 9.69
C ARG A 623 -22.24 -3.51 8.66
N LEU A 624 -22.36 -3.06 7.40
CA LEU A 624 -22.85 -3.86 6.27
C LEU A 624 -21.92 -5.02 5.87
N GLN A 625 -20.61 -4.95 6.14
CA GLN A 625 -19.70 -6.11 6.01
C GLN A 625 -19.67 -7.00 7.28
N GLY A 626 -20.39 -6.63 8.34
CA GLY A 626 -20.42 -7.37 9.60
C GLY A 626 -19.14 -7.24 10.44
N ALA A 627 -18.50 -6.06 10.42
CA ALA A 627 -17.41 -5.74 11.34
C ALA A 627 -17.81 -5.98 12.82
N GLY A 628 -16.88 -6.49 13.63
CA GLY A 628 -17.15 -6.91 15.01
C GLY A 628 -17.05 -5.78 16.03
N ARG A 629 -16.21 -4.78 15.74
CA ARG A 629 -16.00 -3.56 16.53
C ARG A 629 -15.77 -2.40 15.59
N ILE A 630 -16.40 -1.26 15.85
CA ILE A 630 -16.23 -0.03 15.06
C ILE A 630 -15.94 1.10 16.05
N ILE A 631 -14.69 1.55 16.08
CA ILE A 631 -14.17 2.60 16.95
C ILE A 631 -14.21 3.93 16.19
N GLY A 632 -15.05 4.87 16.62
CA GLY A 632 -15.07 6.22 16.08
C GLY A 632 -14.03 7.13 16.77
N VAL A 633 -13.37 8.00 16.02
CA VAL A 633 -12.44 9.01 16.55
C VAL A 633 -12.88 10.39 16.08
N ASP A 634 -13.25 11.27 17.03
CA ASP A 634 -13.62 12.66 16.73
C ASP A 634 -13.41 13.60 17.93
N LEU A 635 -13.32 14.91 17.66
CA LEU A 635 -13.16 15.95 18.69
C LEU A 635 -14.49 16.44 19.29
N ASN A 636 -15.63 16.00 18.74
CA ASN A 636 -16.97 16.23 19.29
C ASN A 636 -17.60 14.91 19.76
N PRO A 637 -17.85 14.71 21.08
CA PRO A 637 -18.49 13.51 21.60
C PRO A 637 -19.95 13.31 21.18
N ASP A 638 -20.68 14.38 20.82
CA ASP A 638 -22.09 14.28 20.39
C ASP A 638 -22.24 13.39 19.13
N LYS A 639 -21.20 13.33 18.30
CA LYS A 639 -21.14 12.47 17.11
C LYS A 639 -21.14 10.98 17.45
N PHE A 640 -20.79 10.57 18.68
CA PHE A 640 -20.88 9.16 19.07
C PHE A 640 -22.34 8.67 19.13
N GLU A 641 -23.26 9.48 19.65
CA GLU A 641 -24.68 9.11 19.73
C GLU A 641 -25.32 8.98 18.34
N ILE A 642 -24.90 9.82 17.38
CA ILE A 642 -25.25 9.66 15.96
C ILE A 642 -24.57 8.41 15.38
N GLY A 643 -23.28 8.23 15.66
CA GLY A 643 -22.46 7.12 15.18
C GLY A 643 -23.01 5.74 15.52
N LYS A 644 -23.63 5.56 16.70
CA LYS A 644 -24.29 4.30 17.10
C LYS A 644 -25.37 3.86 16.11
N LYS A 645 -26.08 4.79 15.45
CA LYS A 645 -27.10 4.48 14.44
C LYS A 645 -26.50 3.86 13.16
N PHE A 646 -25.22 4.10 12.92
CA PHE A 646 -24.42 3.56 11.82
C PHE A 646 -23.46 2.44 12.28
N GLY A 647 -23.66 1.90 13.49
CA GLY A 647 -22.93 0.74 14.00
C GLY A 647 -21.64 1.04 14.77
N ILE A 648 -21.32 2.30 15.08
CA ILE A 648 -20.16 2.64 15.93
C ILE A 648 -20.39 2.09 17.35
N THR A 649 -19.51 1.18 17.78
CA THR A 649 -19.60 0.48 19.07
C THR A 649 -18.85 1.23 20.18
N GLU A 650 -17.77 1.93 19.82
CA GLU A 650 -16.79 2.51 20.74
C GLU A 650 -16.32 3.88 20.23
N PHE A 651 -15.79 4.72 21.11
CA PHE A 651 -15.39 6.08 20.76
C PHE A 651 -14.11 6.52 21.49
N VAL A 652 -13.25 7.24 20.77
CA VAL A 652 -12.06 7.90 21.32
C VAL A 652 -12.11 9.39 20.99
N ASN A 653 -12.15 10.24 22.01
CA ASN A 653 -11.99 11.67 21.88
C ASN A 653 -10.50 12.04 22.10
N PRO A 654 -9.78 12.61 21.10
CA PRO A 654 -8.39 13.01 21.27
C PRO A 654 -8.13 14.04 22.37
N LYS A 655 -9.16 14.70 22.92
CA LYS A 655 -9.02 15.61 24.08
C LYS A 655 -8.97 14.89 25.43
N ASP A 656 -9.51 13.67 25.51
CA ASP A 656 -9.77 12.99 26.79
C ASP A 656 -8.69 11.94 27.13
N ILE A 657 -7.70 11.75 26.25
CA ILE A 657 -6.68 10.69 26.35
C ILE A 657 -5.38 11.12 27.05
N GLY A 658 -5.20 12.42 27.31
CA GLY A 658 -4.02 13.00 27.97
C GLY A 658 -2.86 13.28 27.00
N GLU A 659 -1.63 12.98 27.41
CA GLU A 659 -0.43 13.12 26.56
C GLU A 659 -0.25 11.95 25.56
N ARG A 660 -1.15 10.95 25.59
CA ARG A 660 -1.13 9.79 24.69
C ARG A 660 -1.63 10.15 23.29
N SER A 661 -1.09 9.48 22.27
CA SER A 661 -1.62 9.46 20.91
C SER A 661 -2.90 8.61 20.78
N VAL A 662 -3.69 8.82 19.71
CA VAL A 662 -4.85 7.97 19.45
C VAL A 662 -4.40 6.55 19.09
N SER A 663 -3.29 6.39 18.35
CA SER A 663 -2.76 5.07 18.01
C SER A 663 -2.28 4.25 19.21
N GLU A 664 -1.76 4.84 20.28
CA GLU A 664 -1.49 4.13 21.53
C GLU A 664 -2.79 3.62 22.18
N VAL A 665 -3.81 4.47 22.28
CA VAL A 665 -5.10 4.12 22.88
C VAL A 665 -5.82 3.05 22.05
N ILE A 666 -5.80 3.13 20.72
CA ILE A 666 -6.38 2.09 19.85
C ILE A 666 -5.59 0.79 19.99
N LYS A 667 -4.24 0.80 20.04
CA LYS A 667 -3.44 -0.41 20.28
C LYS A 667 -3.77 -1.08 21.62
N GLU A 668 -3.97 -0.29 22.66
CA GLU A 668 -4.41 -0.74 24.00
C GLU A 668 -5.81 -1.38 23.92
N MET A 669 -6.80 -0.67 23.37
CA MET A 669 -8.19 -1.14 23.23
C MET A 669 -8.36 -2.41 22.38
N THR A 670 -7.41 -2.72 21.49
CA THR A 670 -7.54 -3.79 20.47
C THR A 670 -6.56 -4.94 20.63
N GLY A 671 -5.56 -4.84 21.51
CA GLY A 671 -4.50 -5.85 21.60
C GLY A 671 -3.58 -5.85 20.37
N GLY A 672 -3.14 -4.66 19.94
CA GLY A 672 -2.09 -4.48 18.93
C GLY A 672 -2.44 -3.60 17.73
N GLY A 673 -3.66 -3.07 17.63
CA GLY A 673 -4.12 -2.19 16.54
C GLY A 673 -5.36 -2.72 15.82
N ALA A 674 -6.04 -1.84 15.09
CA ALA A 674 -7.23 -2.20 14.29
C ALA A 674 -6.86 -2.90 12.97
N ASP A 675 -7.74 -3.77 12.47
CA ASP A 675 -7.52 -4.47 11.19
C ASP A 675 -7.62 -3.51 9.99
N TYR A 676 -8.49 -2.51 10.12
CA TYR A 676 -8.71 -1.45 9.14
C TYR A 676 -8.82 -0.10 9.84
N CYS A 677 -8.10 0.92 9.36
CA CYS A 677 -8.28 2.31 9.76
C CYS A 677 -8.75 3.12 8.54
N PHE A 678 -9.67 4.07 8.74
CA PHE A 678 -10.16 4.95 7.67
C PHE A 678 -9.93 6.41 8.05
N GLU A 679 -9.20 7.15 7.21
CA GLU A 679 -8.98 8.59 7.38
C GLU A 679 -9.96 9.38 6.51
N CYS A 680 -10.83 10.17 7.14
CA CYS A 680 -11.99 10.80 6.52
C CYS A 680 -12.02 12.34 6.66
N ILE A 681 -10.94 12.98 7.12
CA ILE A 681 -10.84 14.43 7.37
C ILE A 681 -9.93 15.10 6.33
N GLY A 682 -8.82 14.47 5.96
CA GLY A 682 -7.85 15.02 5.02
C GLY A 682 -6.74 15.82 5.69
N LEU A 683 -6.16 15.32 6.78
CA LEU A 683 -5.01 15.92 7.45
C LEU A 683 -3.85 14.91 7.51
N ALA A 684 -2.68 15.26 6.97
CA ALA A 684 -1.52 14.36 6.88
C ALA A 684 -1.07 13.76 8.23
N SER A 685 -1.26 14.49 9.34
CA SER A 685 -1.00 13.99 10.71
C SER A 685 -1.98 12.90 11.15
N LEU A 686 -3.26 13.01 10.77
CA LEU A 686 -4.27 12.00 11.07
C LEU A 686 -4.16 10.79 10.13
N MET A 687 -3.69 10.98 8.89
CA MET A 687 -3.30 9.88 8.00
C MET A 687 -2.15 9.06 8.63
N GLN A 688 -1.19 9.73 9.28
CA GLN A 688 -0.10 9.08 10.02
C GLN A 688 -0.60 8.37 11.29
N ASP A 689 -1.44 8.99 12.12
CA ASP A 689 -1.94 8.35 13.36
C ASP A 689 -2.89 7.18 13.05
N ALA A 690 -3.70 7.26 11.98
CA ALA A 690 -4.49 6.14 11.47
C ALA A 690 -3.61 4.96 11.01
N PHE A 691 -2.48 5.24 10.36
CA PHE A 691 -1.48 4.24 9.96
C PHE A 691 -0.72 3.64 11.15
N LEU A 692 -0.39 4.44 12.17
CA LEU A 692 0.19 3.94 13.41
C LEU A 692 -0.83 3.06 14.16
N SER A 693 -2.12 3.40 14.13
CA SER A 693 -3.24 2.66 14.75
C SER A 693 -3.53 1.30 14.10
N CYS A 694 -3.12 1.09 12.85
CA CYS A 694 -3.26 -0.19 12.17
C CYS A 694 -2.45 -1.31 12.83
N ARG A 695 -3.00 -2.52 12.84
CA ARG A 695 -2.37 -3.72 13.38
C ARG A 695 -1.13 -4.09 12.57
N PRO A 696 0.04 -4.35 13.20
CA PRO A 696 1.18 -4.95 12.53
C PRO A 696 0.81 -6.24 11.80
N GLY A 697 1.53 -6.53 10.73
CA GLY A 697 1.40 -7.75 9.95
C GLY A 697 0.38 -7.70 8.83
N TRP A 698 -0.74 -6.98 9.00
CA TRP A 698 -1.84 -6.98 8.01
C TRP A 698 -2.76 -5.75 7.97
N GLY A 699 -2.54 -4.74 8.81
CA GLY A 699 -3.43 -3.59 8.93
C GLY A 699 -3.51 -2.78 7.63
N LYS A 700 -4.73 -2.38 7.24
CA LYS A 700 -4.98 -1.52 6.08
C LYS A 700 -5.46 -0.14 6.52
N THR A 701 -4.72 0.90 6.15
CA THR A 701 -5.18 2.30 6.29
C THR A 701 -5.78 2.76 4.98
N ILE A 702 -7.04 3.14 4.96
CA ILE A 702 -7.73 3.65 3.78
C ILE A 702 -7.83 5.17 3.90
N ILE A 703 -7.25 5.88 2.92
CA ILE A 703 -7.28 7.35 2.85
C ILE A 703 -8.45 7.78 1.95
N LEU A 704 -9.36 8.56 2.52
CA LEU A 704 -10.51 9.16 1.84
C LEU A 704 -10.49 10.70 1.91
N GLY A 705 -9.90 11.25 2.97
CA GLY A 705 -9.73 12.68 3.15
C GLY A 705 -8.76 13.30 2.14
N LEU A 706 -9.11 14.49 1.64
CA LEU A 706 -8.30 15.25 0.69
C LEU A 706 -7.46 16.29 1.44
N GLU A 707 -6.13 16.10 1.47
CA GLU A 707 -5.18 17.01 2.12
C GLU A 707 -4.94 18.25 1.24
N MET A 708 -5.65 19.32 1.58
CA MET A 708 -5.77 20.55 0.80
C MET A 708 -4.53 21.44 0.82
N HIS A 709 -3.65 21.28 1.80
CA HIS A 709 -2.36 21.99 1.81
C HIS A 709 -1.32 21.30 0.92
N LEU A 710 -1.70 20.20 0.24
CA LEU A 710 -0.83 19.33 -0.56
C LEU A 710 0.38 18.79 0.23
N SER A 711 0.27 18.78 1.56
CA SER A 711 1.27 18.22 2.47
C SER A 711 1.45 16.73 2.18
N PRO A 712 2.69 16.24 2.02
CA PRO A 712 2.92 14.83 1.77
C PRO A 712 2.64 13.99 3.03
N ILE A 713 2.16 12.76 2.80
CA ILE A 713 2.05 11.76 3.85
C ILE A 713 3.47 11.27 4.18
N SER A 714 3.86 11.43 5.45
CA SER A 714 5.16 11.01 5.97
C SER A 714 5.04 9.63 6.62
N ILE A 715 5.54 8.60 5.94
CA ILE A 715 5.39 7.20 6.36
C ILE A 715 6.69 6.72 7.00
N ASN A 716 6.62 6.22 8.24
CA ASN A 716 7.76 5.59 8.90
C ASN A 716 8.10 4.25 8.22
N THR A 717 9.36 4.12 7.79
CA THR A 717 9.88 2.97 7.02
C THR A 717 9.91 1.67 7.82
N VAL A 718 10.15 1.74 9.14
CA VAL A 718 10.13 0.56 10.02
C VAL A 718 8.69 0.08 10.23
N GLU A 719 7.75 0.99 10.47
CA GLU A 719 6.32 0.65 10.65
C GLU A 719 5.69 0.05 9.39
N ILE A 720 6.04 0.52 8.18
CA ILE A 720 5.47 -0.06 6.95
C ILE A 720 6.03 -1.46 6.67
N LEU A 721 7.32 -1.68 6.93
CA LEU A 721 7.96 -3.00 6.80
C LEU A 721 7.33 -4.07 7.71
N GLN A 722 6.69 -3.69 8.82
CA GLN A 722 5.97 -4.63 9.70
C GLN A 722 4.74 -5.30 9.02
N GLY A 723 4.47 -5.12 7.73
CA GLY A 723 3.33 -5.73 7.03
C GLY A 723 2.08 -4.82 6.97
N LYS A 724 2.24 -3.52 7.22
CA LYS A 724 1.16 -2.54 7.11
C LYS A 724 0.98 -2.07 5.66
N SER A 725 -0.20 -1.54 5.36
CA SER A 725 -0.53 -0.97 4.05
C SER A 725 -1.32 0.34 4.18
N ILE A 726 -1.13 1.24 3.22
CA ILE A 726 -1.94 2.45 3.00
C ILE A 726 -2.51 2.38 1.58
N ILE A 727 -3.81 2.58 1.46
CA ILE A 727 -4.60 2.50 0.23
C ILE A 727 -5.37 3.82 0.09
N GLY A 728 -5.13 4.61 -0.95
CA GLY A 728 -6.00 5.77 -1.23
C GLY A 728 -7.19 5.36 -2.09
N SER A 729 -8.34 5.99 -1.88
CA SER A 729 -9.62 5.47 -2.39
C SER A 729 -10.59 6.58 -2.83
N LEU A 730 -10.33 7.17 -3.99
CA LEU A 730 -11.25 8.10 -4.68
C LEU A 730 -12.64 7.47 -4.83
N LEU A 731 -13.67 8.18 -4.37
CA LEU A 731 -15.07 7.74 -4.37
C LEU A 731 -15.27 6.33 -3.78
N GLY A 732 -14.47 5.92 -2.79
CA GLY A 732 -14.62 4.60 -2.15
C GLY A 732 -14.30 3.39 -3.04
N GLY A 733 -13.68 3.57 -4.21
CA GLY A 733 -13.53 2.48 -5.19
C GLY A 733 -14.84 2.09 -5.91
N ILE A 734 -15.86 2.94 -5.83
CA ILE A 734 -17.16 2.77 -6.51
C ILE A 734 -17.05 3.10 -8.00
N LYS A 735 -17.52 2.20 -8.86
CA LYS A 735 -17.84 2.46 -10.28
C LYS A 735 -19.31 2.93 -10.38
N PRO A 736 -19.60 4.21 -10.70
CA PRO A 736 -20.97 4.76 -10.60
C PRO A 736 -22.08 3.89 -11.23
N LYS A 737 -22.02 3.66 -12.56
CA LYS A 737 -23.07 2.94 -13.30
C LYS A 737 -23.31 1.48 -12.89
N THR A 738 -22.40 0.80 -12.19
CA THR A 738 -22.57 -0.60 -11.75
C THR A 738 -22.87 -0.73 -10.26
N ASP A 739 -22.20 0.05 -9.43
CA ASP A 739 -22.18 -0.18 -7.99
C ASP A 739 -23.26 0.66 -7.26
N ILE A 740 -23.63 1.83 -7.80
CA ILE A 740 -24.65 2.70 -7.21
C ILE A 740 -26.05 2.08 -7.26
N PRO A 741 -26.50 1.43 -8.36
CA PRO A 741 -27.76 0.68 -8.35
C PRO A 741 -27.83 -0.41 -7.27
N ILE A 742 -26.68 -1.02 -6.91
CA ILE A 742 -26.61 -2.00 -5.82
C ILE A 742 -26.84 -1.31 -4.47
N LEU A 743 -26.17 -0.18 -4.20
CA LEU A 743 -26.36 0.57 -2.96
C LEU A 743 -27.78 1.16 -2.84
N MET A 744 -28.37 1.62 -3.95
CA MET A 744 -29.76 2.06 -4.02
C MET A 744 -30.73 0.93 -3.66
N ASN A 745 -30.56 -0.27 -4.23
CA ASN A 745 -31.37 -1.43 -3.89
C ASN A 745 -31.22 -1.82 -2.40
N ARG A 746 -30.02 -1.70 -1.81
CA ARG A 746 -29.82 -1.91 -0.36
C ARG A 746 -30.59 -0.92 0.52
N TYR A 747 -30.73 0.34 0.10
CA TYR A 747 -31.60 1.29 0.83
C TYR A 747 -33.07 0.93 0.70
N LEU A 748 -33.55 0.59 -0.50
CA LEU A 748 -34.94 0.18 -0.73
C LEU A 748 -35.31 -1.10 0.04
N ASN A 749 -34.36 -2.04 0.17
CA ASN A 749 -34.47 -3.25 1.01
C ASN A 749 -34.36 -2.98 2.52
N LYS A 750 -34.03 -1.74 2.94
CA LYS A 750 -33.75 -1.35 4.34
C LYS A 750 -32.52 -2.03 4.96
N GLU A 751 -31.57 -2.46 4.12
CA GLU A 751 -30.26 -2.95 4.56
C GLU A 751 -29.33 -1.78 4.92
N LEU A 752 -29.33 -0.74 4.09
CA LEU A 752 -28.51 0.47 4.20
C LEU A 752 -29.30 1.61 4.88
N HIS A 753 -28.72 2.22 5.90
CA HIS A 753 -29.30 3.36 6.64
C HIS A 753 -28.88 4.70 6.00
N LEU A 754 -29.83 5.48 5.48
CA LEU A 754 -29.56 6.82 4.92
C LEU A 754 -30.23 7.98 5.66
N ASP A 755 -31.33 7.72 6.38
CA ASP A 755 -32.26 8.80 6.76
C ASP A 755 -31.66 9.81 7.75
N GLU A 756 -30.74 9.33 8.60
CA GLU A 756 -30.03 10.09 9.64
C GLU A 756 -28.88 10.98 9.10
N PHE A 757 -28.54 10.90 7.81
CA PHE A 757 -27.57 11.82 7.20
C PHE A 757 -28.15 13.21 6.92
N ILE A 758 -29.45 13.28 6.58
CA ILE A 758 -30.13 14.53 6.27
C ILE A 758 -30.55 15.16 7.59
N THR A 759 -29.88 16.27 7.97
CA THR A 759 -30.23 17.00 9.18
C THR A 759 -30.90 18.35 8.90
N HIS A 760 -30.83 18.84 7.66
CA HIS A 760 -31.39 20.12 7.24
C HIS A 760 -31.89 20.05 5.79
N GLU A 761 -32.93 20.82 5.48
CA GLU A 761 -33.40 21.10 4.12
C GLU A 761 -33.60 22.62 3.97
N VAL A 762 -33.26 23.18 2.81
CA VAL A 762 -33.44 24.61 2.45
C VAL A 762 -33.88 24.75 0.99
N GLY A 763 -34.46 25.89 0.62
CA GLY A 763 -34.66 26.26 -0.78
C GLY A 763 -33.38 26.83 -1.42
N PHE A 764 -33.30 26.89 -2.74
CA PHE A 764 -32.11 27.34 -3.48
C PHE A 764 -31.68 28.77 -3.13
N HIS A 765 -32.62 29.67 -2.82
CA HIS A 765 -32.29 31.03 -2.35
C HIS A 765 -31.57 31.06 -0.98
N ASP A 766 -31.77 30.05 -0.14
CA ASP A 766 -31.14 29.90 1.18
C ASP A 766 -29.86 29.06 1.16
N ILE A 767 -29.29 28.78 -0.02
CA ILE A 767 -28.04 28.02 -0.21
C ILE A 767 -26.84 28.53 0.63
N ASN A 768 -26.71 29.84 0.85
CA ASN A 768 -25.69 30.39 1.76
C ASN A 768 -25.89 29.90 3.21
N LYS A 769 -27.13 29.61 3.62
CA LYS A 769 -27.44 29.02 4.92
C LYS A 769 -26.98 27.58 5.04
N ALA A 770 -27.04 26.80 3.95
CA ALA A 770 -26.45 25.46 3.92
C ALA A 770 -24.93 25.52 4.16
N PHE A 771 -24.24 26.49 3.53
CA PHE A 771 -22.82 26.74 3.75
C PHE A 771 -22.52 27.13 5.20
N GLU A 772 -23.26 28.07 5.79
CA GLU A 772 -23.13 28.40 7.23
C GLU A 772 -23.31 27.18 8.14
N LEU A 773 -24.34 26.37 7.90
CA LEU A 773 -24.68 25.22 8.74
C LEU A 773 -23.62 24.12 8.67
N LEU A 774 -23.03 23.87 7.49
CA LEU A 774 -21.95 22.90 7.33
C LEU A 774 -20.63 23.42 7.92
N MET A 775 -20.26 24.69 7.67
CA MET A 775 -19.06 25.32 8.27
C MET A 775 -19.14 25.40 9.80
N ALA A 776 -20.33 25.63 10.37
CA ALA A 776 -20.56 25.62 11.81
C ALA A 776 -20.61 24.20 12.42
N GLY A 777 -20.43 23.14 11.63
CA GLY A 777 -20.50 21.75 12.10
C GLY A 777 -21.90 21.29 12.54
N LYS A 778 -22.95 22.01 12.15
CA LYS A 778 -24.35 21.76 12.54
C LYS A 778 -25.10 20.87 11.55
N SER A 779 -24.64 20.79 10.30
CA SER A 779 -25.20 19.91 9.27
C SER A 779 -24.27 18.74 8.94
N LEU A 780 -24.83 17.55 8.74
CA LEU A 780 -24.13 16.39 8.16
C LEU A 780 -24.31 16.38 6.64
N ARG A 781 -25.58 16.45 6.21
CA ARG A 781 -26.01 16.85 4.88
C ARG A 781 -27.17 17.85 5.00
N CYS A 782 -27.08 18.89 4.17
CA CYS A 782 -28.14 19.83 3.91
C CYS A 782 -28.63 19.58 2.48
N ILE A 783 -29.94 19.38 2.30
CA ILE A 783 -30.57 19.30 0.97
C ILE A 783 -30.98 20.71 0.56
N ILE A 784 -30.72 21.05 -0.69
CA ILE A 784 -31.06 22.32 -1.31
C ILE A 784 -32.01 22.00 -2.47
N TRP A 785 -33.27 22.40 -2.34
CA TRP A 785 -34.32 22.20 -3.34
C TRP A 785 -34.38 23.38 -4.32
N MET A 786 -34.57 23.11 -5.61
CA MET A 786 -34.72 24.18 -6.61
C MET A 786 -36.12 24.80 -6.57
N ASP A 787 -37.16 23.97 -6.70
CA ASP A 787 -38.56 24.40 -6.90
C ASP A 787 -39.43 24.34 -5.60
N ARG A 788 -38.88 24.51 -4.38
CA ARG A 788 -39.58 24.18 -3.11
C ARG A 788 -39.44 25.20 -1.99
#